data_AF-A0ABD0J5W3-F1
#
_entry.id   AF-A0ABD0J5W3-F1
#
_cell.length_a   1.000
_cell.length_b   1.000
_cell.length_c   1.000
_cell.angle_alpha   90.00
_cell.angle_beta   90.00
_cell.angle_gamma   90.00
#
_symmetry.space_group_name_H-M   'P 1'
#
loop_
_entity.id
_entity.type
_entity.pdbx_description
1 polymer ?
#
loop_
_entity_poly.entity_id
_entity_poly.type
_entity_poly.pdbx_seq_one_letter_code
_entity_poly.pdbx_strand_id
1 'polypeptide(L)'
;MGCITTVGKTILIILNVVFLIVSLVLIAAGILLKFFASLIATLLLGTVGSLDSSTQSDFNIAGVEDIEELPFIGDVGLALIVFGAFLFVISFLACCGACCKSRIMLIVFVILMSILVISQAVVGGLFLSKGSILHSTIEDTLGDKVKTDFKEDGKDAFSVSINLLNYQLRCCGIRDYKDFKDEKRPASCCKKDIIDGNDSLKKQQCTSDPPGPQAEFNEQGCYPKILDLALGNIVIAGVVLGLLLLLQVLEIVFAILVVLEESNKIKMRLAGASVTLTGLIVLGACLTVSARLAVMSIDLGGEFMKIAIVKPGVPMEIVLNKESARKTKTIVAFRDGERHFANDAYNTAVRFPDKAFWFLTHVIGRHYDDPLVQQYRQRFPFYDKIMVKDDERGTVLFKDPDNDDTLYSAEELMGMILEKAREYAQDFAEQEIKDAVITVPPYYTQAERRAVRTAAELVGINVLQLMSDSAAVALNYGVFRRKNFNTTAQYYMFYDMGATSTVATVVSYQLVKVKEGTRVETNPQLTIKGIGYDRNLGGLEMTLRLRDHLAKVFNSQKKRSIKVEDNPRAMAKLLKEAERVKKVLSANADHMAQVEGLLEGEDFRAKVTRDEFETMCKDLLQRVTRPLEEALKSSEITLGEISEVILMGGSSRVPKVQELLMKSIGRDELGKSINTDEAAALGAVYQAAYLGKGFKVKTFHVRDGNVFPINVEFEKQKSGDDGATAARVIKRTLFGRMNPFPQKKVMTFNKHFTDFSFAVRYGDLDFLPEEERKTFETMSLTNVSLVGVAEALAKHKDGADYKGVKAHFRMDESGILTLDKVESVFEKQQPAEAEKPDDESTWS
;
A
#
# COMPACT_ATOMS: atom_id res chain seq x y z
N MET A 1 39.10 -30.69 -18.37
CA MET A 1 38.91 -31.05 -16.94
C MET A 1 40.18 -30.91 -16.11
N GLY A 2 41.38 -31.28 -16.59
CA GLY A 2 42.63 -31.20 -15.81
C GLY A 2 43.03 -29.79 -15.30
N CYS A 3 42.70 -28.70 -16.01
CA CYS A 3 42.93 -27.34 -15.49
C CYS A 3 42.00 -26.97 -14.33
N ILE A 4 40.73 -27.40 -14.37
CA ILE A 4 39.71 -27.06 -13.36
C ILE A 4 40.03 -27.74 -12.02
N THR A 5 40.54 -28.97 -12.06
CA THR A 5 40.90 -29.74 -10.87
C THR A 5 42.20 -29.28 -10.25
N THR A 6 43.18 -28.86 -11.05
CA THR A 6 44.42 -28.25 -10.55
C THR A 6 44.14 -26.90 -9.88
N VAL A 7 43.34 -26.06 -10.52
CA VAL A 7 42.90 -24.77 -9.95
C VAL A 7 42.06 -24.99 -8.68
N GLY A 8 41.14 -25.96 -8.69
CA GLY A 8 40.32 -26.31 -7.52
C GLY A 8 41.15 -26.78 -6.33
N LYS A 9 42.21 -27.57 -6.55
CA LYS A 9 43.16 -27.98 -5.48
C LYS A 9 43.90 -26.78 -4.90
N THR A 10 44.44 -25.92 -5.76
CA THR A 10 45.17 -24.73 -5.32
C THR A 10 44.28 -23.79 -4.52
N ILE A 11 43.04 -23.55 -4.97
CA ILE A 11 42.06 -22.73 -4.25
C ILE A 11 41.70 -23.36 -2.90
N LEU A 12 41.40 -24.66 -2.86
CA LEU A 12 41.05 -25.36 -1.62
C LEU A 12 42.18 -25.28 -0.57
N ILE A 13 43.44 -25.41 -1.00
CA ILE A 13 44.61 -25.28 -0.13
C ILE A 13 44.75 -23.84 0.39
N ILE A 14 44.70 -22.84 -0.50
CA ILE A 14 44.87 -21.43 -0.10
C ILE A 14 43.79 -21.02 0.91
N LEU A 15 42.52 -21.33 0.63
CA LEU A 15 41.42 -20.99 1.52
C LEU A 15 41.57 -21.67 2.89
N ASN A 16 41.91 -22.95 2.92
CA ASN A 16 42.04 -23.69 4.18
C ASN A 16 43.30 -23.34 4.97
N VAL A 17 44.36 -22.85 4.33
CA VAL A 17 45.51 -22.25 5.03
C VAL A 17 45.10 -20.96 5.74
N VAL A 18 44.30 -20.11 5.10
CA VAL A 18 43.75 -18.90 5.74
C VAL A 18 42.87 -19.29 6.94
N PHE A 19 41.97 -20.26 6.79
CA PHE A 19 41.15 -20.74 7.90
C PHE A 19 41.97 -21.38 9.04
N LEU A 20 43.08 -22.04 8.73
CA LEU A 20 44.00 -22.57 9.73
C LEU A 20 44.65 -21.44 10.54
N ILE A 21 45.07 -20.35 9.89
CA ILE A 21 45.60 -19.16 10.59
C ILE A 21 44.51 -18.52 11.45
N VAL A 22 43.30 -18.33 10.90
CA VAL A 22 42.17 -17.74 11.63
C VAL A 22 41.80 -18.60 12.85
N SER A 23 41.78 -19.92 12.73
CA SER A 23 41.48 -20.82 13.84
C SER A 23 42.51 -20.75 14.96
N LEU A 24 43.81 -20.62 14.64
CA LEU A 24 44.86 -20.39 15.63
C LEU A 24 44.70 -19.04 16.33
N VAL A 25 44.31 -17.99 15.60
CA VAL A 25 44.00 -16.69 16.18
C VAL A 25 42.78 -16.77 17.10
N LEU A 26 41.72 -17.50 16.72
CA LEU A 26 40.54 -17.71 17.56
C LEU A 26 40.86 -18.47 18.85
N ILE A 27 41.71 -19.51 18.76
CA ILE A 27 42.19 -20.25 19.94
C ILE A 27 43.01 -19.32 20.84
N ALA A 28 43.95 -18.54 20.28
CA ALA A 28 44.76 -17.60 21.03
C ALA A 28 43.89 -16.51 21.70
N ALA A 29 42.91 -15.95 20.98
CA ALA A 29 41.95 -15.00 21.51
C ALA A 29 41.07 -15.62 22.60
N GLY A 30 40.61 -16.85 22.43
CA GLY A 30 39.84 -17.56 23.45
C GLY A 30 40.65 -17.88 24.71
N ILE A 31 41.94 -18.23 24.56
CA ILE A 31 42.88 -18.40 25.69
C ILE A 31 43.10 -17.06 26.39
N LEU A 32 43.31 -15.98 25.64
CA LEU A 32 43.45 -14.64 26.19
C LEU A 32 42.18 -14.21 26.95
N LEU A 33 41.00 -14.45 26.39
CA LEU A 33 39.73 -14.17 27.06
C LEU A 33 39.50 -15.03 28.30
N LYS A 34 39.89 -16.31 28.27
CA LYS A 34 39.70 -17.23 29.39
C LYS A 34 40.65 -16.97 30.56
N PHE A 35 41.90 -16.61 30.29
CA PHE A 35 42.95 -16.51 31.31
C PHE A 35 43.41 -15.08 31.61
N PHE A 36 43.11 -14.12 30.73
CA PHE A 36 43.46 -12.70 30.86
C PHE A 36 42.23 -11.80 30.64
N ALA A 37 41.06 -12.25 31.12
CA ALA A 37 39.80 -11.51 31.04
C ALA A 37 39.90 -10.07 31.57
N SER A 38 40.66 -9.86 32.66
CA SER A 38 40.86 -8.55 33.30
C SER A 38 41.54 -7.52 32.39
N LEU A 39 42.55 -7.95 31.62
CA LEU A 39 43.26 -7.10 30.67
C LEU A 39 42.36 -6.68 29.51
N ILE A 40 41.48 -7.58 29.05
CA ILE A 40 40.57 -7.34 27.91
C ILE A 40 39.35 -6.51 28.34
N ALA A 41 38.79 -6.75 29.52
CA ALA A 41 37.72 -5.94 30.10
C ALA A 41 38.14 -4.47 30.21
N THR A 42 39.36 -4.21 30.69
CA THR A 42 39.93 -2.86 30.81
C THR A 42 40.11 -2.18 29.44
N LEU A 43 40.44 -2.94 28.39
CA LEU A 43 40.68 -2.43 27.04
C LEU A 43 39.39 -2.20 26.24
N LEU A 44 38.35 -3.01 26.47
CA LEU A 44 37.04 -2.92 25.81
C LEU A 44 36.08 -1.94 26.48
N LEU A 45 36.12 -1.83 27.81
CA LEU A 45 35.18 -1.04 28.62
C LEU A 45 35.79 0.26 29.13
N GLY A 46 36.79 0.80 28.43
CA GLY A 46 37.58 1.99 28.81
C GLY A 46 36.80 3.28 29.12
N THR A 47 35.47 3.24 29.11
CA THR A 47 34.55 4.32 29.51
C THR A 47 33.91 4.14 30.89
N VAL A 48 33.96 2.96 31.51
CA VAL A 48 33.44 2.77 32.91
C VAL A 48 34.44 3.27 33.96
N GLY A 49 35.73 3.32 33.60
CA GLY A 49 36.80 3.80 34.48
C GLY A 49 36.76 5.30 34.83
N SER A 50 35.77 6.07 34.33
CA SER A 50 35.60 7.49 34.66
C SER A 50 34.64 7.76 35.82
N LEU A 51 33.91 6.75 36.32
CA LEU A 51 33.07 6.90 37.50
C LEU A 51 33.93 6.83 38.76
N ASP A 52 33.74 7.77 39.68
CA ASP A 52 34.38 7.72 40.99
C ASP A 52 33.80 6.55 41.84
N SER A 53 34.59 6.06 42.79
CA SER A 53 34.23 4.90 43.60
C SER A 53 32.97 5.11 44.45
N SER A 54 32.62 6.36 44.78
CA SER A 54 31.38 6.65 45.53
C SER A 54 30.16 6.53 44.64
N THR A 55 30.20 7.05 43.41
CA THR A 55 29.11 6.89 42.44
C THR A 55 28.91 5.43 42.02
N GLN A 56 29.98 4.63 41.89
CA GLN A 56 29.86 3.18 41.63
C GLN A 56 29.10 2.45 42.75
N SER A 57 29.45 2.76 44.01
CA SER A 57 28.80 2.18 45.18
C SER A 57 27.35 2.67 45.36
N ASP A 58 27.07 3.95 45.12
CA ASP A 58 25.73 4.53 45.33
C ASP A 58 24.69 4.02 44.33
N PHE A 59 25.13 3.64 43.12
CA PHE A 59 24.26 3.17 42.03
C PHE A 59 24.38 1.66 41.75
N ASN A 60 25.19 0.94 42.53
CA ASN A 60 25.50 -0.49 42.36
C ASN A 60 25.95 -0.84 40.93
N ILE A 61 26.79 0.02 40.34
CA ILE A 61 27.38 -0.17 39.00
C ILE A 61 28.82 -0.66 39.21
N ALA A 62 29.12 -1.85 38.71
CA ALA A 62 30.43 -2.48 38.90
C ALA A 62 31.60 -1.59 38.44
N GLY A 63 32.64 -1.54 39.28
CA GLY A 63 33.94 -0.99 38.91
C GLY A 63 34.75 -1.96 38.06
N VAL A 64 35.92 -1.53 37.58
CA VAL A 64 36.77 -2.35 36.69
C VAL A 64 37.28 -3.63 37.40
N GLU A 65 37.44 -3.59 38.72
CA GLU A 65 37.89 -4.72 39.54
C GLU A 65 36.79 -5.79 39.76
N ASP A 66 35.51 -5.41 39.77
CA ASP A 66 34.37 -6.34 39.95
C ASP A 66 34.02 -7.13 38.67
N ILE A 67 34.66 -6.78 37.54
CA ILE A 67 34.44 -7.43 36.24
C ILE A 67 35.11 -8.82 36.17
N GLU A 68 36.03 -9.12 37.10
CA GLU A 68 36.70 -10.43 37.18
C GLU A 68 35.72 -11.59 37.44
N GLU A 69 34.53 -11.33 38.00
CA GLU A 69 33.53 -12.35 38.32
C GLU A 69 32.38 -12.47 37.30
N LEU A 70 32.41 -11.76 36.17
CA LEU A 70 31.36 -11.90 35.15
C LEU A 70 31.35 -13.33 34.58
N PRO A 71 30.28 -14.13 34.78
CA PRO A 71 30.27 -15.56 34.46
C PRO A 71 30.40 -15.83 32.96
N PHE A 72 30.09 -14.83 32.12
CA PHE A 72 30.01 -15.01 30.68
C PHE A 72 31.36 -14.91 29.94
N ILE A 73 32.36 -14.19 30.46
CA ILE A 73 33.61 -13.93 29.71
C ILE A 73 34.47 -15.20 29.61
N GLY A 74 34.58 -15.95 30.70
CA GLY A 74 35.30 -17.23 30.71
C GLY A 74 34.66 -18.28 29.81
N ASP A 75 33.33 -18.33 29.79
CA ASP A 75 32.55 -19.24 28.93
C ASP A 75 32.65 -18.88 27.45
N VAL A 76 32.65 -17.59 27.11
CA VAL A 76 32.90 -17.11 25.75
C VAL A 76 34.33 -17.44 25.31
N GLY A 77 35.31 -17.27 26.19
CA GLY A 77 36.69 -17.67 25.94
C GLY A 77 36.81 -19.18 25.67
N LEU A 78 36.17 -20.02 26.48
CA LEU A 78 36.12 -21.46 26.27
C LEU A 78 35.41 -21.84 24.96
N ALA A 79 34.31 -21.19 24.63
CA ALA A 79 33.58 -21.42 23.37
C ALA A 79 34.44 -21.09 22.15
N LEU A 80 35.20 -19.98 22.18
CA LEU A 80 36.13 -19.61 21.12
C LEU A 80 37.28 -20.61 20.96
N ILE A 81 37.78 -21.16 22.08
CA ILE A 81 38.81 -22.23 22.04
C ILE A 81 38.24 -23.48 21.38
N VAL A 82 37.06 -23.94 21.80
CA VAL A 82 36.42 -25.16 21.25
C VAL A 82 36.09 -24.98 19.77
N PHE A 83 35.52 -23.84 19.40
CA PHE A 83 35.18 -23.52 18.02
C PHE A 83 36.43 -23.37 17.14
N GLY A 84 37.45 -22.67 17.63
CA GLY A 84 38.73 -22.55 16.95
C GLY A 84 39.41 -23.91 16.75
N ALA A 85 39.43 -24.77 17.77
CA ALA A 85 39.99 -26.12 17.66
C ALA A 85 39.23 -26.98 16.63
N PHE A 86 37.90 -26.86 16.59
CA PHE A 86 37.08 -27.55 15.60
C PHE A 86 37.36 -27.06 14.17
N LEU A 87 37.42 -25.75 13.94
CA LEU A 87 37.78 -25.18 12.64
C LEU A 87 39.20 -25.58 12.21
N PHE A 88 40.15 -25.60 13.14
CA PHE A 88 41.51 -26.04 12.88
C PHE A 88 41.56 -27.48 12.35
N VAL A 89 40.85 -28.41 13.00
CA VAL A 89 40.77 -29.81 12.57
C VAL A 89 40.18 -29.93 11.18
N ILE A 90 39.10 -29.21 10.87
CA ILE A 90 38.46 -29.29 9.57
C ILE A 90 39.35 -28.70 8.47
N SER A 91 39.94 -27.53 8.69
CA SER A 91 40.85 -26.90 7.73
C SER A 91 42.13 -27.71 7.52
N PHE A 92 42.64 -28.36 8.57
CA PHE A 92 43.76 -29.29 8.48
C PHE A 92 43.41 -30.51 7.60
N LEU A 93 42.24 -31.13 7.79
CA LEU A 93 41.78 -32.26 6.98
C LEU A 93 41.61 -31.87 5.50
N ALA A 94 41.13 -30.65 5.22
CA ALA A 94 40.99 -30.14 3.87
C ALA A 94 42.36 -29.93 3.19
N CYS A 95 43.28 -29.24 3.88
CA CYS A 95 44.59 -28.90 3.38
C CYS A 95 45.46 -30.16 3.17
N CYS A 96 45.55 -31.03 4.19
CA CYS A 96 46.29 -32.29 4.08
C CYS A 96 45.62 -33.26 3.11
N GLY A 97 44.29 -33.30 3.06
CA GLY A 97 43.54 -34.10 2.09
C GLY A 97 43.85 -33.71 0.65
N ALA A 98 43.91 -32.40 0.37
CA ALA A 98 44.22 -31.85 -0.96
C ALA A 98 45.71 -32.01 -1.33
N CYS A 99 46.62 -31.71 -0.39
CA CYS A 99 48.07 -31.82 -0.60
C CYS A 99 48.54 -33.26 -0.75
N CYS A 100 48.09 -34.16 0.14
CA CYS A 100 48.51 -35.56 0.18
C CYS A 100 47.63 -36.47 -0.69
N LYS A 101 46.63 -35.92 -1.39
CA LYS A 101 45.64 -36.65 -2.19
C LYS A 101 44.94 -37.77 -1.39
N SER A 102 44.68 -37.51 -0.11
CA SER A 102 44.03 -38.47 0.78
C SER A 102 42.51 -38.35 0.67
N ARG A 103 41.88 -39.35 0.01
CA ARG A 103 40.42 -39.38 -0.16
C ARG A 103 39.68 -39.47 1.16
N ILE A 104 40.20 -40.24 2.10
CA ILE A 104 39.56 -40.43 3.41
C ILE A 104 39.49 -39.09 4.13
N MET A 105 40.57 -38.30 4.11
CA MET A 105 40.60 -36.97 4.74
C MET A 105 39.64 -35.99 4.05
N LEU A 106 39.58 -35.98 2.71
CA LEU A 106 38.65 -35.12 1.97
C LEU A 106 37.18 -35.52 2.17
N ILE A 107 36.87 -36.82 2.29
CA ILE A 107 35.51 -37.29 2.57
C ILE A 107 35.09 -36.88 4.00
N VAL A 108 35.98 -37.04 4.98
CA VAL A 108 35.72 -36.60 6.36
C VAL A 108 35.54 -35.09 6.42
N PHE A 109 36.37 -34.32 5.71
CA PHE A 109 36.21 -32.87 5.55
C PHE A 109 34.82 -32.50 5.00
N VAL A 110 34.40 -33.11 3.89
CA VAL A 110 33.10 -32.85 3.27
C VAL A 110 31.95 -33.14 4.24
N ILE A 111 32.02 -34.23 5.02
CA ILE A 111 30.99 -34.58 6.00
C ILE A 111 30.94 -33.52 7.11
N LEU A 112 32.08 -33.16 7.70
CA LEU A 112 32.14 -32.19 8.80
C LEU A 112 31.71 -30.79 8.35
N MET A 113 32.14 -30.34 7.17
CA MET A 113 31.71 -29.07 6.59
C MET A 113 30.23 -29.07 6.23
N SER A 114 29.68 -30.17 5.71
CA SER A 114 28.25 -30.26 5.41
C SER A 114 27.40 -30.16 6.68
N ILE A 115 27.83 -30.79 7.78
CA ILE A 115 27.17 -30.67 9.09
C ILE A 115 27.21 -29.22 9.58
N LEU A 116 28.35 -28.55 9.43
CA LEU A 116 28.50 -27.15 9.84
C LEU A 116 27.65 -26.19 8.99
N VAL A 117 27.57 -26.38 7.67
CA VAL A 117 26.69 -25.61 6.79
C VAL A 117 25.22 -25.83 7.17
N ILE A 118 24.81 -27.08 7.43
CA ILE A 118 23.43 -27.41 7.82
C ILE A 118 23.12 -26.79 9.18
N SER A 119 24.02 -26.87 10.16
CA SER A 119 23.78 -26.27 11.49
C SER A 119 23.66 -24.75 11.40
N GLN A 120 24.52 -24.09 10.61
CA GLN A 120 24.45 -22.65 10.37
C GLN A 120 23.19 -22.25 9.61
N ALA A 121 22.76 -23.02 8.62
CA ALA A 121 21.52 -22.78 7.88
C ALA A 121 20.27 -22.98 8.75
N VAL A 122 20.26 -23.98 9.65
CA VAL A 122 19.17 -24.20 10.60
C VAL A 122 19.12 -23.06 11.62
N VAL A 123 20.24 -22.68 12.22
CA VAL A 123 20.29 -21.58 13.21
C VAL A 123 19.95 -20.24 12.54
N GLY A 124 20.52 -19.95 11.36
CA GLY A 124 20.21 -18.75 10.58
C GLY A 124 18.76 -18.74 10.10
N GLY A 125 18.21 -19.88 9.70
CA GLY A 125 16.81 -20.03 9.32
C GLY A 125 15.86 -19.81 10.50
N LEU A 126 16.18 -20.34 11.67
CA LEU A 126 15.42 -20.10 12.90
C LEU A 126 15.49 -18.63 13.35
N PHE A 127 16.62 -17.96 13.15
CA PHE A 127 16.80 -16.55 13.48
C PHE A 127 16.09 -15.61 12.47
N LEU A 128 16.06 -15.97 11.18
CA LEU A 128 15.41 -15.20 10.12
C LEU A 128 13.91 -15.49 10.00
N SER A 129 13.45 -16.69 10.41
CA SER A 129 12.03 -16.91 10.63
C SER A 129 11.63 -16.02 11.80
N LYS A 130 11.04 -14.86 11.50
CA LYS A 130 10.47 -13.91 12.46
C LYS A 130 9.38 -14.57 13.28
N GLY A 131 9.75 -15.47 14.18
CA GLY A 131 8.87 -15.94 15.23
C GLY A 131 8.80 -14.83 16.25
N SER A 132 7.73 -14.03 16.24
CA SER A 132 7.33 -13.22 17.39
C SER A 132 7.42 -14.02 18.69
N ILE A 133 7.13 -15.33 18.59
CA ILE A 133 7.25 -16.33 19.65
C ILE A 133 8.67 -16.45 20.23
N LEU A 134 9.75 -16.48 19.43
CA LEU A 134 11.09 -16.69 19.98
C LEU A 134 11.60 -15.44 20.69
N HIS A 135 11.38 -14.26 20.09
CA HIS A 135 11.75 -12.99 20.72
C HIS A 135 10.97 -12.78 22.02
N SER A 136 9.65 -12.97 22.00
CA SER A 136 8.83 -12.85 23.21
C SER A 136 9.23 -13.90 24.25
N THR A 137 9.53 -15.14 23.85
CA THR A 137 9.97 -16.17 24.81
C THR A 137 11.32 -15.82 25.44
N ILE A 138 12.27 -15.30 24.67
CA ILE A 138 13.59 -14.89 25.20
C ILE A 138 13.42 -13.68 26.12
N GLU A 139 12.68 -12.67 25.68
CA GLU A 139 12.37 -11.47 26.45
C GLU A 139 11.66 -11.81 27.77
N ASP A 140 10.65 -12.68 27.72
CA ASP A 140 9.93 -13.15 28.91
C ASP A 140 10.81 -13.98 29.82
N THR A 141 11.58 -14.93 29.28
CA THR A 141 12.48 -15.76 30.09
C THR A 141 13.56 -14.94 30.80
N LEU A 142 14.10 -13.92 30.12
CA LEU A 142 15.10 -13.03 30.69
C LEU A 142 14.47 -12.08 31.71
N GLY A 143 13.30 -11.50 31.42
CA GLY A 143 12.58 -10.65 32.36
C GLY A 143 12.16 -11.40 33.62
N ASP A 144 11.69 -12.64 33.47
CA ASP A 144 11.33 -13.50 34.60
C ASP A 144 12.55 -13.88 35.44
N LYS A 145 13.72 -14.11 34.82
CA LYS A 145 14.98 -14.30 35.55
C LYS A 145 15.42 -13.06 36.31
N VAL A 146 15.23 -11.86 35.76
CA VAL A 146 15.48 -10.62 36.52
C VAL A 146 14.59 -10.57 37.74
N LYS A 147 13.33 -11.00 37.62
CA LYS A 147 12.39 -11.03 38.75
C LYS A 147 12.75 -12.02 39.84
N THR A 148 13.31 -13.18 39.48
CA THR A 148 13.65 -14.23 40.44
C THR A 148 15.04 -14.10 41.03
N ASP A 149 16.02 -13.70 40.22
CA ASP A 149 17.45 -13.86 40.52
C ASP A 149 18.15 -12.53 40.84
N PHE A 150 17.58 -11.38 40.47
CA PHE A 150 18.15 -10.07 40.79
C PHE A 150 18.06 -9.78 42.29
N LYS A 151 19.16 -9.34 42.88
CA LYS A 151 19.28 -8.96 44.29
C LYS A 151 19.57 -7.47 44.41
N GLU A 152 18.84 -6.81 45.31
CA GLU A 152 18.97 -5.35 45.53
C GLU A 152 20.34 -4.92 46.03
N ASP A 153 21.10 -5.82 46.69
CA ASP A 153 22.47 -5.54 47.10
C ASP A 153 23.44 -5.37 45.92
N GLY A 154 23.07 -5.84 44.72
CA GLY A 154 23.81 -5.68 43.48
C GLY A 154 25.17 -6.37 43.46
N LYS A 155 25.45 -7.28 44.39
CA LYS A 155 26.79 -7.85 44.59
C LYS A 155 27.04 -9.15 43.85
N ASP A 156 25.99 -9.88 43.47
CA ASP A 156 26.15 -11.09 42.67
C ASP A 156 26.33 -10.73 41.19
N ALA A 157 27.04 -11.60 40.46
CA ALA A 157 27.43 -11.32 39.09
C ALA A 157 26.25 -11.14 38.11
N PHE A 158 25.07 -11.71 38.40
CA PHE A 158 23.89 -11.51 37.57
C PHE A 158 23.31 -10.10 37.80
N SER A 159 23.15 -9.69 39.05
CA SER A 159 22.67 -8.34 39.39
C SER A 159 23.62 -7.24 38.90
N VAL A 160 24.95 -7.47 39.02
CA VAL A 160 25.98 -6.60 38.43
C VAL A 160 25.78 -6.42 36.92
N SER A 161 25.53 -7.52 36.20
CA SER A 161 25.33 -7.49 34.75
C SER A 161 24.10 -6.68 34.36
N ILE A 162 22.99 -6.84 35.08
CA ILE A 162 21.75 -6.10 34.84
C ILE A 162 21.93 -4.60 35.14
N ASN A 163 22.61 -4.25 36.24
CA ASN A 163 22.89 -2.85 36.58
C ASN A 163 23.78 -2.16 35.53
N LEU A 164 24.82 -2.86 35.06
CA LEU A 164 25.69 -2.35 34.00
C LEU A 164 24.91 -2.17 32.68
N LEU A 165 24.00 -3.08 32.38
CA LEU A 165 23.20 -3.07 31.16
C LEU A 165 22.18 -1.91 31.17
N ASN A 166 21.50 -1.68 32.30
CA ASN A 166 20.64 -0.52 32.51
C ASN A 166 21.41 0.80 32.27
N TYR A 167 22.60 0.91 32.84
CA TYR A 167 23.46 2.10 32.74
C TYR A 167 24.00 2.36 31.32
N GLN A 168 24.54 1.32 30.66
CA GLN A 168 25.15 1.46 29.34
C GLN A 168 24.12 1.74 28.24
N LEU A 169 22.98 1.06 28.30
CA LEU A 169 21.94 1.16 27.26
C LEU A 169 20.87 2.21 27.57
N ARG A 170 20.95 2.90 28.73
CA ARG A 170 19.98 3.91 29.18
C ARG A 170 18.56 3.34 29.20
N CYS A 171 18.39 2.22 29.87
CA CYS A 171 17.14 1.45 29.93
C CYS A 171 16.93 0.93 31.35
N CYS A 172 15.81 0.26 31.60
CA CYS A 172 15.50 -0.31 32.91
C CYS A 172 14.80 -1.66 32.78
N GLY A 173 15.45 -2.72 33.29
CA GLY A 173 14.92 -4.09 33.20
C GLY A 173 15.03 -4.67 31.79
N ILE A 174 14.49 -5.86 31.56
CA ILE A 174 14.55 -6.50 30.23
C ILE A 174 13.38 -6.01 29.38
N ARG A 175 12.15 -6.18 29.89
CA ARG A 175 10.89 -5.69 29.31
C ARG A 175 10.61 -4.26 29.74
N ASP A 176 10.64 -4.05 31.05
CA ASP A 176 10.49 -2.76 31.72
C ASP A 176 10.90 -2.90 33.20
N TYR A 177 10.68 -1.84 33.97
CA TYR A 177 11.02 -1.80 35.39
C TYR A 177 10.23 -2.81 36.27
N LYS A 178 9.14 -3.40 35.79
CA LYS A 178 8.33 -4.39 36.54
C LYS A 178 8.96 -5.78 36.57
N ASP A 179 10.05 -5.96 35.81
CA ASP A 179 10.90 -7.14 35.94
C ASP A 179 11.57 -7.21 37.31
N PHE A 180 11.71 -6.09 38.04
CA PHE A 180 12.26 -6.12 39.39
C PHE A 180 11.20 -6.52 40.42
N LYS A 181 11.64 -7.22 41.46
CA LYS A 181 10.76 -7.69 42.54
C LYS A 181 10.07 -6.52 43.23
N ASP A 182 8.78 -6.69 43.54
CA ASP A 182 7.93 -5.66 44.14
C ASP A 182 7.85 -4.34 43.34
N GLU A 183 8.21 -4.38 42.05
CA GLU A 183 8.30 -3.24 41.13
C GLU A 183 9.25 -2.12 41.62
N LYS A 184 10.19 -2.47 42.52
CA LYS A 184 11.19 -1.56 43.04
C LYS A 184 12.29 -1.33 42.00
N ARG A 185 12.47 -0.08 41.58
CA ARG A 185 13.48 0.29 40.59
C ARG A 185 14.87 0.33 41.25
N PRO A 186 15.87 -0.39 40.72
CA PRO A 186 17.24 -0.22 41.19
C PRO A 186 17.78 1.16 40.77
N ALA A 187 18.72 1.70 41.56
CA ALA A 187 19.35 2.98 41.27
C ALA A 187 19.99 3.04 39.88
N SER A 188 20.46 1.90 39.36
CA SER A 188 21.01 1.75 38.00
C SER A 188 20.03 2.11 36.87
N CYS A 189 18.72 2.15 37.14
CA CYS A 189 17.69 2.58 36.19
C CYS A 189 17.57 4.10 36.05
N CYS A 190 18.24 4.89 36.88
CA CYS A 190 18.25 6.34 36.73
C CYS A 190 18.86 6.76 35.41
N LYS A 191 18.45 7.93 34.91
CA LYS A 191 19.02 8.43 33.66
C LYS A 191 20.54 8.66 33.81
N LYS A 192 21.29 8.30 32.77
CA LYS A 192 22.75 8.29 32.78
C LYS A 192 23.36 9.65 33.10
N ASP A 193 22.74 10.74 32.66
CA ASP A 193 23.14 12.13 32.96
C ASP A 193 23.03 12.50 34.44
N ILE A 194 22.17 11.83 35.21
CA ILE A 194 22.10 11.99 36.67
C ILE A 194 23.22 11.20 37.34
N ILE A 195 23.47 9.97 36.87
CA ILE A 195 24.51 9.09 37.40
C ILE A 195 25.91 9.70 37.17
N ASP A 196 26.17 10.18 35.96
CA ASP A 196 27.46 10.79 35.57
C ASP A 196 27.58 12.26 36.02
N GLY A 197 26.50 12.88 36.49
CA GLY A 197 26.44 14.29 36.87
C GLY A 197 26.97 14.61 38.27
N ASN A 198 27.16 15.90 38.57
CA ASN A 198 27.65 16.37 39.88
C ASN A 198 26.54 16.86 40.82
N ASP A 199 25.26 16.72 40.45
CA ASP A 199 24.12 17.17 41.25
C ASP A 199 23.80 16.15 42.36
N SER A 200 24.34 16.40 43.56
CA SER A 200 24.17 15.53 44.72
C SER A 200 22.71 15.37 45.15
N LEU A 201 21.86 16.37 44.93
CA LEU A 201 20.45 16.32 45.31
C LEU A 201 19.70 15.36 44.38
N LYS A 202 19.92 15.45 43.06
CA LYS A 202 19.31 14.52 42.10
C LYS A 202 19.80 13.09 42.29
N LYS A 203 21.09 12.91 42.58
CA LYS A 203 21.65 11.58 42.91
C LYS A 203 20.96 10.99 44.14
N GLN A 204 20.84 11.76 45.22
CA GLN A 204 20.18 11.33 46.46
C GLN A 204 18.68 11.03 46.27
N GLN A 205 17.98 11.79 45.43
CA GLN A 205 16.57 11.53 45.08
C GLN A 205 16.40 10.24 44.28
N CYS A 206 17.39 9.89 43.47
CA CYS A 206 17.41 8.68 42.64
C CYS A 206 17.73 7.42 43.45
N THR A 207 18.55 7.53 44.51
CA THR A 207 19.00 6.41 45.35
C THR A 207 18.15 6.21 46.62
N SER A 208 17.17 7.07 46.90
CA SER A 208 16.30 6.93 48.07
C SER A 208 15.27 5.80 47.91
N ASP A 209 14.93 5.09 48.99
CA ASP A 209 13.78 4.15 49.05
C ASP A 209 12.70 4.70 50.00
N PRO A 210 11.53 5.14 49.50
CA PRO A 210 11.14 5.20 48.09
C PRO A 210 11.83 6.33 47.31
N PRO A 211 11.91 6.24 45.97
CA PRO A 211 12.48 7.30 45.14
C PRO A 211 11.78 8.64 45.32
N GLY A 212 12.53 9.73 45.20
CA GLY A 212 11.96 11.08 45.27
C GLY A 212 10.93 11.32 44.15
N PRO A 213 9.93 12.20 44.38
CA PRO A 213 8.86 12.49 43.40
C PRO A 213 9.35 13.12 42.09
N GLN A 214 10.62 13.52 42.00
CA GLN A 214 11.27 14.11 40.82
C GLN A 214 12.38 13.22 40.24
N ALA A 215 12.58 11.99 40.74
CA ALA A 215 13.62 11.09 40.25
C ALA A 215 13.33 10.67 38.80
N GLU A 216 14.27 10.95 37.88
CA GLU A 216 14.13 10.61 36.46
C GLU A 216 14.72 9.23 36.17
N PHE A 217 13.89 8.31 35.68
CA PHE A 217 14.26 6.96 35.31
C PHE A 217 14.18 6.73 33.82
N ASN A 218 14.87 5.70 33.34
CA ASN A 218 14.64 5.16 32.00
C ASN A 218 13.36 4.31 32.03
N GLU A 219 12.42 4.58 31.13
CA GLU A 219 11.12 3.87 31.08
C GLU A 219 11.11 2.69 30.11
N GLN A 220 12.04 2.67 29.16
CA GLN A 220 12.15 1.61 28.16
C GLN A 220 12.97 0.44 28.70
N GLY A 221 12.49 -0.80 28.50
CA GLY A 221 13.26 -2.01 28.73
C GLY A 221 14.50 -2.10 27.86
N CYS A 222 15.47 -2.89 28.30
CA CYS A 222 16.73 -3.04 27.62
C CYS A 222 16.69 -4.00 26.43
N TYR A 223 15.77 -4.97 26.42
CA TYR A 223 15.67 -5.95 25.33
C TYR A 223 15.39 -5.31 23.96
N PRO A 224 14.42 -4.36 23.82
CA PRO A 224 14.21 -3.65 22.57
C PRO A 224 15.45 -2.87 22.10
N LYS A 225 16.22 -2.27 23.02
CA LYS A 225 17.43 -1.53 22.66
C LYS A 225 18.58 -2.42 22.23
N ILE A 226 18.74 -3.57 22.88
CA ILE A 226 19.69 -4.62 22.46
C ILE A 226 19.31 -5.10 21.07
N LEU A 227 18.02 -5.32 20.83
CA LEU A 227 17.50 -5.75 19.55
C LEU A 227 17.74 -4.70 18.47
N ASP A 228 17.52 -3.40 18.74
CA ASP A 228 17.80 -2.32 17.79
C ASP A 228 19.29 -2.20 17.45
N LEU A 229 20.18 -2.34 18.44
CA LEU A 229 21.64 -2.39 18.24
C LEU A 229 22.07 -3.60 17.40
N ALA A 230 21.42 -4.76 17.61
CA ALA A 230 21.65 -5.97 16.83
C ALA A 230 21.06 -5.88 15.41
N LEU A 231 19.87 -5.29 15.25
CA LEU A 231 19.14 -5.13 13.99
C LEU A 231 19.78 -4.08 13.08
N GLY A 232 20.36 -3.01 13.63
CA GLY A 232 21.11 -2.02 12.84
C GLY A 232 22.28 -2.62 12.06
N ASN A 233 22.84 -3.74 12.55
CA ASN A 233 23.94 -4.46 11.92
C ASN A 233 23.52 -5.80 11.29
N ILE A 234 22.23 -6.19 11.35
CA ILE A 234 21.77 -7.51 10.89
C ILE A 234 21.89 -7.69 9.38
N VAL A 235 21.79 -6.61 8.60
CA VAL A 235 22.00 -6.66 7.16
C VAL A 235 23.45 -6.97 6.85
N ILE A 236 24.39 -6.34 7.56
CA ILE A 236 25.82 -6.58 7.41
C ILE A 236 26.17 -7.99 7.90
N ALA A 237 25.69 -8.39 9.08
CA ALA A 237 25.89 -9.73 9.63
C ALA A 237 25.29 -10.83 8.75
N GLY A 238 24.11 -10.60 8.18
CA GLY A 238 23.44 -11.51 7.24
C GLY A 238 24.19 -11.62 5.92
N VAL A 239 24.72 -10.52 5.38
CA VAL A 239 25.58 -10.53 4.18
C VAL A 239 26.88 -11.27 4.45
N VAL A 240 27.54 -11.02 5.59
CA VAL A 240 28.77 -11.72 5.99
C VAL A 240 28.53 -13.21 6.18
N LEU A 241 27.46 -13.60 6.88
CA LEU A 241 27.07 -14.99 7.08
C LEU A 241 26.73 -15.69 5.76
N GLY A 242 26.00 -15.00 4.87
CA GLY A 242 25.68 -15.50 3.53
C GLY A 242 26.94 -15.72 2.66
N LEU A 243 27.90 -14.79 2.70
CA LEU A 243 29.18 -14.93 2.02
C LEU A 243 30.03 -16.08 2.58
N LEU A 244 30.04 -16.25 3.91
CA LEU A 244 30.73 -17.37 4.57
C LEU A 244 30.12 -18.72 4.18
N LEU A 245 28.79 -18.84 4.18
CA LEU A 245 28.08 -20.04 3.73
C LEU A 245 28.38 -20.36 2.26
N LEU A 246 28.42 -19.34 1.40
CA LEU A 246 28.76 -19.51 -0.01
C LEU A 246 30.20 -20.00 -0.20
N LEU A 247 31.15 -19.47 0.57
CA LEU A 247 32.54 -19.94 0.58
C LEU A 247 32.65 -21.40 1.03
N GLN A 248 31.96 -21.81 2.10
CA GLN A 248 31.96 -23.20 2.58
C GLN A 248 31.36 -24.17 1.57
N VAL A 249 30.28 -23.79 0.89
CA VAL A 249 29.68 -24.61 -0.18
C VAL A 249 30.66 -24.77 -1.34
N LEU A 250 31.39 -23.70 -1.71
CA LEU A 250 32.43 -23.79 -2.74
C LEU A 250 33.55 -24.76 -2.34
N GLU A 251 33.99 -24.74 -1.07
CA GLU A 251 35.00 -25.69 -0.58
C GLU A 251 34.52 -27.14 -0.64
N ILE A 252 33.26 -27.42 -0.28
CA ILE A 252 32.66 -28.75 -0.40
C ILE A 252 32.65 -29.19 -1.88
N VAL A 253 32.25 -28.31 -2.80
CA VAL A 253 32.23 -28.61 -4.24
C VAL A 253 33.64 -28.92 -4.75
N PHE A 254 34.64 -28.10 -4.43
CA PHE A 254 36.02 -28.35 -4.84
C PHE A 254 36.57 -29.65 -4.25
N ALA A 255 36.32 -29.93 -2.96
CA ALA A 255 36.73 -31.18 -2.33
C ALA A 255 36.09 -32.41 -3.01
N ILE A 256 34.79 -32.36 -3.33
CA ILE A 256 34.09 -33.43 -4.05
C ILE A 256 34.68 -33.61 -5.45
N LEU A 257 34.93 -32.53 -6.20
CA LEU A 257 35.52 -32.60 -7.53
C LEU A 257 36.91 -33.25 -7.50
N VAL A 258 37.71 -32.96 -6.47
CA VAL A 258 39.03 -33.58 -6.25
C VAL A 258 38.90 -35.08 -5.92
N VAL A 259 37.93 -35.47 -5.09
CA VAL A 259 37.66 -36.89 -4.77
C VAL A 259 37.16 -37.66 -5.99
N LEU A 260 36.34 -37.05 -6.84
CA LEU A 260 35.75 -37.67 -8.03
C LEU A 260 36.76 -37.84 -9.18
N GLU A 261 37.73 -36.92 -9.33
CA GLU A 261 38.77 -37.04 -10.36
C GLU A 261 39.58 -38.33 -10.22
N GLU A 262 39.86 -38.76 -8.99
CA GLU A 262 40.64 -39.98 -8.79
C GLU A 262 39.79 -41.27 -8.83
N SER A 263 38.47 -41.18 -8.68
CA SER A 263 37.59 -42.36 -8.81
C SER A 263 37.22 -42.59 -10.26
N ASN A 264 38.05 -43.35 -10.99
CA ASN A 264 37.77 -43.73 -12.39
C ASN A 264 36.57 -44.70 -12.56
N LYS A 265 35.78 -44.93 -11.51
CA LYS A 265 34.52 -45.69 -11.53
C LYS A 265 33.50 -44.94 -10.68
N ILE A 266 32.57 -44.28 -11.36
CA ILE A 266 31.19 -43.86 -11.00
C ILE A 266 30.94 -42.57 -11.79
N LYS A 267 30.97 -42.68 -13.12
CA LYS A 267 30.31 -41.70 -13.98
C LYS A 267 28.81 -42.00 -13.88
N MET A 268 28.01 -40.96 -13.61
CA MET A 268 26.58 -40.87 -13.96
C MET A 268 25.50 -41.22 -12.91
N ARG A 269 25.77 -41.32 -11.60
CA ARG A 269 24.67 -41.40 -10.60
C ARG A 269 24.68 -40.41 -9.43
N LEU A 270 25.78 -39.72 -9.11
CA LEU A 270 25.80 -38.69 -8.05
C LEU A 270 25.83 -37.23 -8.53
N ALA A 271 26.02 -36.98 -9.83
CA ALA A 271 25.86 -35.64 -10.40
C ALA A 271 24.42 -35.10 -10.21
N GLY A 272 23.43 -36.00 -10.11
CA GLY A 272 22.06 -35.65 -9.79
C GLY A 272 21.87 -35.15 -8.35
N ALA A 273 22.63 -35.66 -7.38
CA ALA A 273 22.52 -35.31 -5.96
C ALA A 273 23.23 -33.99 -5.62
N SER A 274 24.37 -33.71 -6.26
CA SER A 274 25.07 -32.44 -6.09
C SER A 274 24.34 -31.28 -6.78
N VAL A 275 23.77 -31.50 -7.98
CA VAL A 275 22.95 -30.47 -8.66
C VAL A 275 21.62 -30.21 -7.95
N THR A 276 21.02 -31.22 -7.32
CA THR A 276 19.81 -31.02 -6.50
C THR A 276 20.11 -30.28 -5.19
N LEU A 277 21.26 -30.51 -4.55
CA LEU A 277 21.65 -29.79 -3.34
C LEU A 277 22.01 -28.33 -3.62
N THR A 278 22.78 -28.04 -4.68
CA THR A 278 23.03 -26.66 -5.12
C THR A 278 21.75 -25.97 -5.59
N GLY A 279 20.83 -26.72 -6.22
CA GLY A 279 19.50 -26.24 -6.58
C GLY A 279 18.62 -25.90 -5.37
N LEU A 280 18.66 -26.71 -4.31
CA LEU A 280 17.98 -26.47 -3.03
C LEU A 280 18.56 -25.27 -2.27
N ILE A 281 19.86 -25.01 -2.38
CA ILE A 281 20.54 -23.87 -1.76
C ILE A 281 20.27 -22.57 -2.53
N VAL A 282 20.22 -22.60 -3.87
CA VAL A 282 19.73 -21.46 -4.67
C VAL A 282 18.25 -21.20 -4.37
N LEU A 283 17.44 -22.24 -4.15
CA LEU A 283 16.06 -22.10 -3.69
C LEU A 283 16.00 -21.48 -2.28
N GLY A 284 16.89 -21.87 -1.38
CA GLY A 284 17.06 -21.32 -0.02
C GLY A 284 17.51 -19.86 0.00
N ALA A 285 18.44 -19.46 -0.87
CA ALA A 285 18.86 -18.07 -1.03
C ALA A 285 17.83 -17.22 -1.81
N CYS A 286 16.98 -17.84 -2.64
CA CYS A 286 15.81 -17.18 -3.21
C CYS A 286 14.68 -17.00 -2.17
N LEU A 287 14.58 -17.88 -1.15
CA LEU A 287 13.61 -17.77 -0.06
C LEU A 287 13.91 -16.59 0.90
N THR A 288 15.14 -16.04 0.92
CA THR A 288 15.47 -14.82 1.69
C THR A 288 15.04 -13.53 0.99
N VAL A 289 14.69 -13.58 -0.30
CA VAL A 289 13.83 -12.55 -0.88
C VAL A 289 12.44 -12.92 -0.43
N SER A 290 11.96 -12.36 0.69
CA SER A 290 10.54 -12.41 1.03
C SER A 290 9.80 -11.94 -0.22
N ALA A 291 9.22 -12.89 -0.95
CA ALA A 291 8.60 -12.58 -2.22
C ALA A 291 7.44 -11.63 -1.87
N ARG A 292 7.59 -10.36 -2.24
CA ARG A 292 6.61 -9.28 -2.02
C ARG A 292 5.43 -9.55 -2.93
N LEU A 293 4.66 -10.57 -2.58
CA LEU A 293 3.57 -11.10 -3.39
C LEU A 293 2.24 -10.49 -2.97
N ALA A 294 2.15 -9.87 -1.80
CA ALA A 294 0.91 -9.25 -1.35
C ALA A 294 0.52 -8.07 -2.25
N VAL A 295 -0.77 -8.03 -2.55
CA VAL A 295 -1.43 -6.91 -3.24
C VAL A 295 -2.53 -6.38 -2.34
N MET A 296 -2.85 -5.11 -2.51
CA MET A 296 -3.97 -4.48 -1.79
C MET A 296 -4.99 -3.87 -2.74
N SER A 297 -6.11 -3.48 -2.17
CA SER A 297 -7.01 -2.54 -2.81
C SER A 297 -7.50 -1.50 -1.82
N ILE A 298 -7.85 -0.32 -2.34
CA ILE A 298 -8.43 0.76 -1.56
C ILE A 298 -9.78 1.11 -2.17
N ASP A 299 -10.87 0.84 -1.44
CA ASP A 299 -12.16 1.45 -1.71
C ASP A 299 -12.10 2.92 -1.28
N LEU A 300 -11.88 3.86 -2.22
CA LEU A 300 -11.64 5.27 -1.92
C LEU A 300 -12.96 6.05 -1.85
N GLY A 301 -13.73 5.82 -0.78
CA GLY A 301 -14.98 6.55 -0.54
C GLY A 301 -14.75 7.98 0.00
N GLY A 302 -15.70 8.87 -0.27
CA GLY A 302 -15.59 10.29 0.13
C GLY A 302 -15.52 10.55 1.64
N GLU A 303 -16.22 9.73 2.45
CA GLU A 303 -16.17 9.82 3.93
C GLU A 303 -15.32 8.71 4.56
N PHE A 304 -15.35 7.52 3.95
CA PHE A 304 -14.66 6.33 4.47
C PHE A 304 -13.94 5.59 3.35
N MET A 305 -12.70 5.22 3.61
CA MET A 305 -11.96 4.23 2.85
C MET A 305 -12.04 2.85 3.51
N LYS A 306 -11.96 1.79 2.70
CA LYS A 306 -11.78 0.41 3.17
C LYS A 306 -10.66 -0.22 2.39
N ILE A 307 -9.88 -1.02 3.08
CA ILE A 307 -8.66 -1.59 2.54
C ILE A 307 -8.83 -3.10 2.59
N ALA A 308 -8.46 -3.77 1.51
CA ALA A 308 -8.45 -5.22 1.46
C ALA A 308 -7.09 -5.70 0.96
N ILE A 309 -6.67 -6.88 1.41
CA ILE A 309 -5.42 -7.50 0.98
C ILE A 309 -5.65 -8.92 0.49
N VAL A 310 -4.70 -9.39 -0.32
CA VAL A 310 -4.47 -10.81 -0.59
C VAL A 310 -2.98 -11.06 -0.39
N LYS A 311 -2.63 -12.03 0.44
CA LYS A 311 -1.24 -12.45 0.68
C LYS A 311 -1.14 -13.98 0.66
N PRO A 312 0.05 -14.57 0.41
CA PRO A 312 0.21 -16.03 0.48
C PRO A 312 -0.33 -16.60 1.81
N GLY A 313 -1.17 -17.63 1.73
CA GLY A 313 -1.79 -18.27 2.91
C GLY A 313 -3.01 -17.54 3.48
N VAL A 314 -3.32 -16.31 3.06
CA VAL A 314 -4.48 -15.54 3.51
C VAL A 314 -5.37 -15.20 2.31
N PRO A 315 -6.66 -15.59 2.31
CA PRO A 315 -7.58 -15.23 1.25
C PRO A 315 -7.83 -13.71 1.22
N MET A 316 -8.71 -13.25 0.33
CA MET A 316 -9.14 -11.85 0.33
C MET A 316 -9.72 -11.46 1.70
N GLU A 317 -9.14 -10.45 2.33
CA GLU A 317 -9.52 -10.04 3.67
C GLU A 317 -9.53 -8.52 3.81
N ILE A 318 -10.48 -7.99 4.60
CA ILE A 318 -10.54 -6.57 4.94
C ILE A 318 -9.53 -6.26 6.04
N VAL A 319 -8.69 -5.26 5.79
CA VAL A 319 -7.72 -4.75 6.74
C VAL A 319 -8.42 -3.95 7.83
N LEU A 320 -8.00 -4.18 9.07
CA LEU A 320 -8.44 -3.41 10.23
C LEU A 320 -7.52 -2.20 10.44
N ASN A 321 -8.09 -1.08 10.88
CA ASN A 321 -7.30 0.08 11.30
C ASN A 321 -6.80 -0.08 12.75
N LYS A 322 -6.09 0.92 13.28
CA LYS A 322 -5.55 0.93 14.66
C LYS A 322 -6.60 0.78 15.76
N GLU A 323 -7.87 1.08 15.48
CA GLU A 323 -8.98 0.89 16.41
C GLU A 323 -9.78 -0.40 16.14
N SER A 324 -9.21 -1.34 15.39
CA SER A 324 -9.85 -2.60 14.97
C SER A 324 -11.12 -2.41 14.13
N ALA A 325 -11.30 -1.24 13.51
CA ALA A 325 -12.43 -0.96 12.64
C ALA A 325 -12.15 -1.38 11.19
N ARG A 326 -13.18 -1.89 10.52
CA ARG A 326 -13.15 -2.37 9.12
C ARG A 326 -13.28 -1.25 8.07
N LYS A 327 -13.42 -0.01 8.51
CA LYS A 327 -13.51 1.18 7.66
C LYS A 327 -12.83 2.36 8.35
N THR A 328 -12.14 3.16 7.56
CA THR A 328 -11.30 4.25 8.04
C THR A 328 -11.79 5.57 7.46
N LYS A 329 -11.85 6.64 8.26
CA LYS A 329 -12.24 7.97 7.77
C LYS A 329 -11.24 8.49 6.73
N THR A 330 -11.74 9.01 5.61
CA THR A 330 -10.95 9.62 4.54
C THR A 330 -10.66 11.09 4.87
N ILE A 331 -9.73 11.30 5.80
CA ILE A 331 -9.40 12.62 6.36
C ILE A 331 -7.95 12.67 6.84
N VAL A 332 -7.31 13.81 6.62
CA VAL A 332 -5.99 14.18 7.17
C VAL A 332 -6.12 15.50 7.92
N ALA A 333 -5.37 15.70 8.99
CA ALA A 333 -5.32 16.97 9.71
C ALA A 333 -3.89 17.31 10.11
N PHE A 334 -3.55 18.60 10.10
CA PHE A 334 -2.28 19.10 10.61
C PHE A 334 -2.50 19.76 11.95
N ARG A 335 -1.73 19.36 12.95
CA ARG A 335 -1.80 19.98 14.27
C ARG A 335 -0.52 19.74 15.05
N ASP A 336 -0.04 20.77 15.74
CA ASP A 336 1.11 20.70 16.63
C ASP A 336 2.38 20.14 15.92
N GLY A 337 2.52 20.43 14.62
CA GLY A 337 3.61 19.94 13.78
C GLY A 337 3.47 18.50 13.28
N GLU A 338 2.37 17.81 13.59
CA GLU A 338 2.13 16.42 13.24
C GLU A 338 0.96 16.25 12.26
N ARG A 339 0.99 15.12 11.53
CA ARG A 339 -0.11 14.66 10.68
C ARG A 339 -0.97 13.67 11.44
N HIS A 340 -2.24 14.01 11.64
CA HIS A 340 -3.25 13.08 12.12
C HIS A 340 -4.04 12.50 10.95
N PHE A 341 -4.53 11.28 11.14
CA PHE A 341 -5.32 10.56 10.14
C PHE A 341 -6.55 9.92 10.78
N ALA A 342 -7.49 9.45 9.96
CA ALA A 342 -8.60 8.63 10.41
C ALA A 342 -9.41 9.29 11.55
N ASN A 343 -9.62 8.56 12.65
CA ASN A 343 -10.40 9.04 13.79
C ASN A 343 -9.72 10.19 14.54
N ASP A 344 -8.39 10.24 14.58
CA ASP A 344 -7.64 11.32 15.24
C ASP A 344 -7.78 12.64 14.48
N ALA A 345 -7.69 12.59 13.14
CA ALA A 345 -7.97 13.74 12.30
C ALA A 345 -9.45 14.16 12.37
N TYR A 346 -10.38 13.20 12.46
CA TYR A 346 -11.80 13.51 12.66
C TYR A 346 -12.06 14.20 14.01
N ASN A 347 -11.40 13.77 15.08
CA ASN A 347 -11.48 14.43 16.39
C ASN A 347 -10.88 15.84 16.35
N THR A 348 -9.82 16.03 15.57
CA THR A 348 -9.23 17.35 15.29
C THR A 348 -10.22 18.23 14.53
N ALA A 349 -10.87 17.73 13.47
CA ALA A 349 -11.85 18.47 12.67
C ALA A 349 -13.03 19.02 13.49
N VAL A 350 -13.43 18.33 14.56
CA VAL A 350 -14.52 18.78 15.46
C VAL A 350 -14.08 19.95 16.35
N ARG A 351 -12.78 20.03 16.68
CA ARG A 351 -12.22 21.08 17.55
C ARG A 351 -11.66 22.26 16.76
N PHE A 352 -10.97 21.96 15.66
CA PHE A 352 -10.25 22.87 14.76
C PHE A 352 -10.61 22.51 13.31
N PRO A 353 -11.79 22.96 12.81
CA PRO A 353 -12.30 22.53 11.49
C PRO A 353 -11.41 22.94 10.31
N ASP A 354 -10.74 24.09 10.42
CA ASP A 354 -9.79 24.63 9.46
C ASP A 354 -8.50 23.80 9.35
N LYS A 355 -8.16 23.02 10.37
CA LYS A 355 -6.97 22.16 10.43
C LYS A 355 -7.11 20.78 9.81
N ALA A 356 -8.32 20.40 9.37
CA ALA A 356 -8.60 19.07 8.86
C ALA A 356 -9.13 19.14 7.43
N PHE A 357 -8.71 18.20 6.59
CA PHE A 357 -8.99 18.12 5.17
C PHE A 357 -9.69 16.79 4.86
N TRP A 358 -10.96 16.88 4.47
CA TRP A 358 -11.83 15.73 4.19
C TRP A 358 -12.72 15.97 2.96
N PHE A 359 -13.35 14.90 2.46
CA PHE A 359 -14.14 14.94 1.23
C PHE A 359 -13.35 15.46 0.00
N LEU A 360 -12.03 15.25 -0.01
CA LEU A 360 -11.12 15.70 -1.06
C LEU A 360 -11.43 15.08 -2.43
N THR A 361 -12.16 13.97 -2.46
CA THR A 361 -12.69 13.36 -3.69
C THR A 361 -13.57 14.31 -4.50
N HIS A 362 -14.12 15.36 -3.89
CA HIS A 362 -14.95 16.37 -4.57
C HIS A 362 -14.15 17.43 -5.33
N VAL A 363 -12.88 17.62 -4.98
CA VAL A 363 -12.05 18.71 -5.51
C VAL A 363 -10.82 18.21 -6.27
N ILE A 364 -10.47 16.92 -6.13
CA ILE A 364 -9.29 16.34 -6.77
C ILE A 364 -9.38 16.43 -8.30
N GLY A 365 -8.32 16.93 -8.94
CA GLY A 365 -8.26 17.10 -10.39
C GLY A 365 -9.25 18.12 -10.98
N ARG A 366 -9.82 19.02 -10.15
CA ARG A 366 -10.76 20.06 -10.58
C ARG A 366 -10.16 21.46 -10.49
N HIS A 367 -10.65 22.33 -11.36
CA HIS A 367 -10.32 23.74 -11.35
C HIS A 367 -10.99 24.45 -10.18
N TYR A 368 -10.34 25.51 -9.69
CA TYR A 368 -10.84 26.29 -8.55
C TYR A 368 -12.24 26.87 -8.80
N ASP A 369 -12.51 27.32 -10.01
CA ASP A 369 -13.77 27.98 -10.39
C ASP A 369 -14.90 27.00 -10.76
N ASP A 370 -14.64 25.69 -10.70
CA ASP A 370 -15.62 24.64 -11.00
C ASP A 370 -16.84 24.73 -10.05
N PRO A 371 -18.09 24.65 -10.56
CA PRO A 371 -19.29 24.67 -9.73
C PRO A 371 -19.30 23.66 -8.58
N LEU A 372 -18.71 22.48 -8.75
CA LEU A 372 -18.60 21.48 -7.69
C LEU A 372 -17.60 21.87 -6.60
N VAL A 373 -16.52 22.56 -6.97
CA VAL A 373 -15.57 23.15 -6.01
C VAL A 373 -16.23 24.30 -5.24
N GLN A 374 -17.03 25.12 -5.91
CA GLN A 374 -17.81 26.17 -5.23
C GLN A 374 -18.85 25.58 -4.26
N GLN A 375 -19.51 24.48 -4.63
CA GLN A 375 -20.39 23.75 -3.71
C GLN A 375 -19.62 23.15 -2.52
N TYR A 376 -18.43 22.60 -2.76
CA TYR A 376 -17.56 22.11 -1.68
C TYR A 376 -17.25 23.23 -0.66
N ARG A 377 -16.91 24.43 -1.14
CA ARG A 377 -16.70 25.61 -0.29
C ARG A 377 -17.94 26.00 0.51
N GLN A 378 -19.12 25.97 -0.11
CA GLN A 378 -20.39 26.26 0.57
C GLN A 378 -20.71 25.25 1.68
N ARG A 379 -20.37 23.97 1.48
CA ARG A 379 -20.54 22.91 2.50
C ARG A 379 -19.60 23.12 3.69
N PHE A 380 -18.40 23.62 3.43
CA PHE A 380 -17.30 23.79 4.38
C PHE A 380 -16.76 25.24 4.36
N PRO A 381 -17.54 26.23 4.82
CA PRO A 381 -17.19 27.65 4.70
C PRO A 381 -15.93 28.05 5.47
N PHE A 382 -15.51 27.24 6.44
CA PHE A 382 -14.23 27.43 7.13
C PHE A 382 -13.01 27.28 6.21
N TYR A 383 -13.17 26.68 5.03
CA TYR A 383 -12.10 26.62 4.03
C TYR A 383 -11.92 27.87 3.19
N ASP A 384 -12.85 28.84 3.23
CA ASP A 384 -12.76 30.04 2.39
C ASP A 384 -11.48 30.86 2.61
N LYS A 385 -10.85 30.73 3.78
CA LYS A 385 -9.60 31.40 4.11
C LYS A 385 -8.34 30.64 3.69
N ILE A 386 -8.45 29.35 3.41
CA ILE A 386 -7.30 28.48 3.15
C ILE A 386 -7.32 27.88 1.74
N MET A 387 -8.45 27.88 1.04
CA MET A 387 -8.53 27.45 -0.35
C MET A 387 -8.15 28.58 -1.31
N VAL A 388 -7.09 28.37 -2.08
CA VAL A 388 -6.60 29.30 -3.10
C VAL A 388 -6.50 28.63 -4.46
N LYS A 389 -6.46 29.44 -5.53
CA LYS A 389 -6.27 28.97 -6.89
C LYS A 389 -4.79 28.74 -7.16
N ASP A 390 -4.46 27.60 -7.76
CA ASP A 390 -3.14 27.34 -8.34
C ASP A 390 -2.95 28.24 -9.56
N ASP A 391 -1.97 29.15 -9.57
CA ASP A 391 -1.75 30.07 -10.69
C ASP A 391 -1.25 29.34 -11.96
N GLU A 392 -0.60 28.18 -11.82
CA GLU A 392 -0.07 27.41 -12.93
C GLU A 392 -1.11 26.43 -13.48
N ARG A 393 -1.73 25.64 -12.59
CA ARG A 393 -2.68 24.58 -12.98
C ARG A 393 -4.12 25.05 -13.01
N GLY A 394 -4.45 26.16 -12.36
CA GLY A 394 -5.83 26.63 -12.16
C GLY A 394 -6.66 25.75 -11.22
N THR A 395 -6.06 24.75 -10.57
CA THR A 395 -6.71 23.80 -9.64
C THR A 395 -6.75 24.35 -8.21
N VAL A 396 -7.29 23.57 -7.29
CA VAL A 396 -7.39 23.94 -5.87
C VAL A 396 -6.07 23.66 -5.13
N LEU A 397 -5.58 24.65 -4.40
CA LEU A 397 -4.58 24.50 -3.35
C LEU A 397 -5.18 24.81 -1.97
N PHE A 398 -4.64 24.16 -0.95
CA PHE A 398 -4.98 24.36 0.45
C PHE A 398 -3.76 24.90 1.20
N LYS A 399 -3.91 26.06 1.81
CA LYS A 399 -2.92 26.66 2.69
C LYS A 399 -2.85 25.90 4.01
N ASP A 400 -1.64 25.62 4.49
CA ASP A 400 -1.44 25.05 5.83
C ASP A 400 -1.88 26.09 6.87
N PRO A 401 -2.85 25.78 7.76
CA PRO A 401 -3.32 26.71 8.77
C PRO A 401 -2.26 27.11 9.81
N ASP A 402 -1.21 26.30 9.96
CA ASP A 402 -0.10 26.55 10.89
C ASP A 402 1.15 27.10 10.18
N ASN A 403 1.20 27.10 8.85
CA ASN A 403 2.31 27.63 8.07
C ASN A 403 1.84 28.30 6.77
N ASP A 404 1.82 29.63 6.78
CA ASP A 404 1.26 30.40 5.68
C ASP A 404 2.01 30.25 4.35
N ASP A 405 3.28 29.83 4.38
CA ASP A 405 4.12 29.65 3.20
C ASP A 405 3.97 28.26 2.55
N THR A 406 3.21 27.36 3.17
CA THR A 406 3.01 26.00 2.67
C THR A 406 1.64 25.83 2.03
N LEU A 407 1.64 25.37 0.79
CA LEU A 407 0.44 25.07 0.01
C LEU A 407 0.45 23.58 -0.34
N TYR A 408 -0.69 22.92 -0.14
CA TYR A 408 -0.91 21.54 -0.53
C TYR A 408 -1.95 21.46 -1.63
N SER A 409 -1.64 20.75 -2.69
CA SER A 409 -2.62 20.33 -3.69
C SER A 409 -3.56 19.26 -3.12
N ALA A 410 -4.73 19.12 -3.74
CA ALA A 410 -5.65 18.03 -3.42
C ALA A 410 -5.00 16.65 -3.64
N GLU A 411 -4.11 16.53 -4.64
CA GLU A 411 -3.36 15.30 -4.90
C GLU A 411 -2.37 14.96 -3.78
N GLU A 412 -1.65 15.94 -3.21
CA GLU A 412 -0.73 15.70 -2.10
C GLU A 412 -1.47 15.27 -0.83
N LEU A 413 -2.56 15.98 -0.47
CA LEU A 413 -3.40 15.61 0.67
C LEU A 413 -4.01 14.21 0.50
N MET A 414 -4.48 13.89 -0.71
CA MET A 414 -4.95 12.54 -1.04
C MET A 414 -3.82 11.51 -0.96
N GLY A 415 -2.62 11.86 -1.42
CA GLY A 415 -1.42 11.04 -1.31
C GLY A 415 -1.12 10.66 0.13
N MET A 416 -1.18 11.61 1.07
CA MET A 416 -1.00 11.33 2.50
C MET A 416 -2.04 10.32 3.03
N ILE A 417 -3.30 10.41 2.59
CA ILE A 417 -4.35 9.45 2.96
C ILE A 417 -4.08 8.06 2.36
N LEU A 418 -3.63 7.99 1.10
CA LEU A 418 -3.28 6.74 0.43
C LEU A 418 -2.04 6.08 1.04
N GLU A 419 -1.04 6.87 1.44
CA GLU A 419 0.12 6.40 2.21
C GLU A 419 -0.32 5.74 3.51
N LYS A 420 -1.25 6.39 4.24
CA LYS A 420 -1.81 5.81 5.46
C LYS A 420 -2.59 4.51 5.21
N ALA A 421 -3.31 4.44 4.10
CA ALA A 421 -4.00 3.23 3.69
C ALA A 421 -3.01 2.07 3.43
N ARG A 422 -1.88 2.38 2.78
CA ARG A 422 -0.79 1.42 2.57
C ARG A 422 -0.16 0.99 3.89
N GLU A 423 0.09 1.91 4.83
CA GLU A 423 0.62 1.59 6.17
C GLU A 423 -0.26 0.55 6.87
N TYR A 424 -1.58 0.77 6.94
CA TYR A 424 -2.49 -0.22 7.55
C TYR A 424 -2.45 -1.57 6.82
N ALA A 425 -2.37 -1.57 5.49
CA ALA A 425 -2.27 -2.81 4.71
C ALA A 425 -0.96 -3.55 4.99
N GLN A 426 0.16 -2.83 5.09
CA GLN A 426 1.48 -3.38 5.36
C GLN A 426 1.58 -3.95 6.78
N ASP A 427 1.06 -3.23 7.77
CA ASP A 427 1.00 -3.68 9.16
C ASP A 427 0.20 -4.98 9.27
N PHE A 428 -0.98 -5.02 8.64
CA PHE A 428 -1.83 -6.22 8.62
C PHE A 428 -1.22 -7.37 7.81
N ALA A 429 -0.52 -7.06 6.73
CA ALA A 429 0.11 -8.07 5.88
C ALA A 429 1.45 -8.57 6.43
N GLU A 430 2.06 -7.84 7.37
CA GLU A 430 3.41 -8.03 7.91
C GLU A 430 4.49 -8.04 6.81
N GLN A 431 4.24 -7.32 5.72
CA GLN A 431 5.15 -7.19 4.58
C GLN A 431 4.93 -5.88 3.83
N GLU A 432 5.92 -5.44 3.06
CA GLU A 432 5.73 -4.33 2.13
C GLU A 432 4.73 -4.67 1.02
N ILE A 433 3.85 -3.71 0.72
CA ILE A 433 2.89 -3.78 -0.38
C ILE A 433 3.10 -2.56 -1.26
N LYS A 434 3.32 -2.79 -2.56
CA LYS A 434 3.49 -1.71 -3.56
C LYS A 434 2.33 -1.63 -4.53
N ASP A 435 1.76 -2.77 -4.88
CA ASP A 435 0.77 -2.89 -5.93
C ASP A 435 -0.65 -2.76 -5.36
N ALA A 436 -1.45 -1.85 -5.94
CA ALA A 436 -2.81 -1.60 -5.51
C ALA A 436 -3.80 -1.42 -6.67
N VAL A 437 -5.03 -1.86 -6.46
CA VAL A 437 -6.20 -1.40 -7.23
C VAL A 437 -6.96 -0.39 -6.38
N ILE A 438 -7.25 0.78 -6.92
CA ILE A 438 -7.97 1.84 -6.21
C ILE A 438 -9.34 2.02 -6.87
N THR A 439 -10.41 2.04 -6.08
CA THR A 439 -11.75 2.31 -6.62
C THR A 439 -11.93 3.80 -6.87
N VAL A 440 -12.65 4.14 -7.93
CA VAL A 440 -13.07 5.52 -8.24
C VAL A 440 -14.53 5.51 -8.69
N PRO A 441 -15.29 6.60 -8.52
CA PRO A 441 -16.62 6.68 -9.10
C PRO A 441 -16.58 6.55 -10.64
N PRO A 442 -17.54 5.86 -11.28
CA PRO A 442 -17.50 5.62 -12.73
C PRO A 442 -17.58 6.92 -13.53
N TYR A 443 -18.23 7.94 -12.98
CA TYR A 443 -18.37 9.27 -13.58
C TYR A 443 -17.11 10.14 -13.47
N TYR A 444 -16.01 9.65 -12.90
CA TYR A 444 -14.76 10.43 -12.88
C TYR A 444 -14.23 10.68 -14.30
N THR A 445 -13.93 11.95 -14.56
CA THR A 445 -13.31 12.47 -15.78
C THR A 445 -11.87 11.99 -15.95
N GLN A 446 -11.26 12.30 -17.10
CA GLN A 446 -9.85 11.98 -17.36
C GLN A 446 -8.92 12.71 -16.39
N ALA A 447 -9.24 13.96 -16.04
CA ALA A 447 -8.49 14.77 -15.08
C ALA A 447 -8.58 14.16 -13.67
N GLU A 448 -9.78 13.88 -13.19
CA GLU A 448 -9.99 13.25 -11.86
C GLU A 448 -9.28 11.89 -11.75
N ARG A 449 -9.39 11.02 -12.77
CA ARG A 449 -8.68 9.71 -12.78
C ARG A 449 -7.16 9.88 -12.75
N ARG A 450 -6.62 10.82 -13.54
CA ARG A 450 -5.17 11.10 -13.55
C ARG A 450 -4.69 11.70 -12.24
N ALA A 451 -5.48 12.56 -11.61
CA ALA A 451 -5.15 13.15 -10.32
C ALA A 451 -5.10 12.10 -9.19
N VAL A 452 -6.06 11.15 -9.15
CA VAL A 452 -5.99 10.02 -8.20
C VAL A 452 -4.76 9.14 -8.45
N ARG A 453 -4.42 8.85 -9.72
CA ARG A 453 -3.21 8.10 -10.05
C ARG A 453 -1.95 8.86 -9.60
N THR A 454 -1.90 10.16 -9.85
CA THR A 454 -0.78 11.02 -9.43
C THR A 454 -0.62 11.03 -7.91
N ALA A 455 -1.71 11.15 -7.15
CA ALA A 455 -1.70 11.06 -5.69
C ALA A 455 -1.10 9.74 -5.17
N ALA A 456 -1.42 8.62 -5.83
CA ALA A 456 -0.84 7.32 -5.50
C ALA A 456 0.65 7.21 -5.86
N GLU A 457 1.04 7.75 -7.02
CA GLU A 457 2.43 7.80 -7.49
C GLU A 457 3.33 8.63 -6.56
N LEU A 458 2.85 9.77 -6.05
CA LEU A 458 3.57 10.63 -5.11
C LEU A 458 4.05 9.87 -3.86
N VAL A 459 3.29 8.87 -3.42
CA VAL A 459 3.61 8.08 -2.22
C VAL A 459 4.18 6.71 -2.55
N GLY A 460 4.48 6.43 -3.82
CA GLY A 460 5.11 5.18 -4.26
C GLY A 460 4.19 3.96 -4.30
N ILE A 461 2.87 4.16 -4.47
CA ILE A 461 1.92 3.08 -4.76
C ILE A 461 1.87 2.87 -6.28
N ASN A 462 2.14 1.64 -6.72
CA ASN A 462 1.94 1.24 -8.10
C ASN A 462 0.46 0.89 -8.33
N VAL A 463 -0.25 1.77 -9.02
CA VAL A 463 -1.66 1.58 -9.35
C VAL A 463 -1.80 0.59 -10.51
N LEU A 464 -2.14 -0.66 -10.18
CA LEU A 464 -2.42 -1.70 -11.17
C LEU A 464 -3.64 -1.34 -12.04
N GLN A 465 -4.67 -0.78 -11.40
CA GLN A 465 -5.89 -0.32 -12.06
C GLN A 465 -6.64 0.69 -11.18
N LEU A 466 -7.19 1.74 -11.80
CA LEU A 466 -8.32 2.48 -11.23
C LEU A 466 -9.62 1.80 -11.67
N MET A 467 -10.27 1.11 -10.76
CA MET A 467 -11.49 0.35 -11.05
C MET A 467 -12.71 1.18 -10.66
N SER A 468 -13.79 1.17 -11.44
CA SER A 468 -15.01 1.81 -10.96
C SER A 468 -15.55 1.08 -9.73
N ASP A 469 -16.00 1.82 -8.70
CA ASP A 469 -16.57 1.24 -7.47
C ASP A 469 -17.70 0.24 -7.78
N SER A 470 -18.62 0.58 -8.68
CA SER A 470 -19.72 -0.27 -9.12
C SER A 470 -19.24 -1.52 -9.85
N ALA A 471 -18.18 -1.42 -10.65
CA ALA A 471 -17.56 -2.57 -11.31
C ALA A 471 -16.89 -3.50 -10.28
N ALA A 472 -16.26 -2.94 -9.24
CA ALA A 472 -15.66 -3.71 -8.16
C ALA A 472 -16.72 -4.48 -7.37
N VAL A 473 -17.82 -3.81 -6.99
CA VAL A 473 -18.97 -4.45 -6.33
C VAL A 473 -19.56 -5.57 -7.21
N ALA A 474 -19.79 -5.29 -8.49
CA ALA A 474 -20.32 -6.28 -9.42
C ALA A 474 -19.34 -7.46 -9.61
N LEU A 475 -18.04 -7.23 -9.62
CA LEU A 475 -17.05 -8.30 -9.66
C LEU A 475 -17.13 -9.16 -8.40
N ASN A 476 -17.22 -8.54 -7.21
CA ASN A 476 -17.40 -9.26 -5.96
C ASN A 476 -18.66 -10.15 -5.99
N TYR A 477 -19.80 -9.61 -6.42
CA TYR A 477 -21.04 -10.37 -6.57
C TYR A 477 -20.86 -11.59 -7.50
N GLY A 478 -20.21 -11.36 -8.65
CA GLY A 478 -20.02 -12.37 -9.69
C GLY A 478 -19.06 -13.49 -9.28
N VAL A 479 -17.95 -13.17 -8.61
CA VAL A 479 -16.91 -14.13 -8.22
C VAL A 479 -17.46 -15.24 -7.32
N PHE A 480 -18.39 -14.94 -6.43
CA PHE A 480 -19.01 -15.93 -5.55
C PHE A 480 -20.18 -16.69 -6.20
N ARG A 481 -20.66 -16.23 -7.37
CA ARG A 481 -21.82 -16.79 -8.10
C ARG A 481 -21.47 -17.32 -9.49
N ARG A 482 -20.18 -17.57 -9.75
CA ARG A 482 -19.67 -18.02 -11.06
C ARG A 482 -20.44 -19.21 -11.67
N LYS A 483 -20.93 -20.14 -10.84
CA LYS A 483 -21.68 -21.33 -11.26
C LYS A 483 -23.11 -21.02 -11.72
N ASN A 484 -23.65 -19.84 -11.41
CA ASN A 484 -25.01 -19.44 -11.75
C ASN A 484 -25.09 -18.81 -13.15
N PHE A 485 -23.95 -18.44 -13.73
CA PHE A 485 -23.89 -17.82 -15.05
C PHE A 485 -23.81 -18.89 -16.14
N ASN A 486 -24.48 -18.60 -17.25
CA ASN A 486 -24.47 -19.42 -18.45
C ASN A 486 -24.14 -18.53 -19.67
N THR A 487 -24.28 -19.05 -20.89
CA THR A 487 -23.97 -18.31 -22.12
C THR A 487 -24.98 -17.19 -22.44
N THR A 488 -26.14 -17.18 -21.78
CA THR A 488 -27.16 -16.14 -21.90
C THR A 488 -26.84 -15.02 -20.91
N ALA A 489 -26.88 -13.77 -21.37
CA ALA A 489 -26.67 -12.61 -20.53
C ALA A 489 -27.75 -12.51 -19.44
N GLN A 490 -27.32 -12.40 -18.19
CA GLN A 490 -28.18 -12.13 -17.04
C GLN A 490 -27.91 -10.72 -16.55
N TYR A 491 -28.96 -9.91 -16.40
CA TYR A 491 -28.83 -8.49 -16.07
C TYR A 491 -29.14 -8.22 -14.61
N TYR A 492 -28.32 -7.39 -13.99
CA TYR A 492 -28.46 -6.96 -12.60
C TYR A 492 -28.24 -5.46 -12.51
N MET A 493 -28.83 -4.84 -11.50
CA MET A 493 -28.56 -3.44 -11.19
C MET A 493 -27.96 -3.32 -9.80
N PHE A 494 -26.86 -2.58 -9.69
CA PHE A 494 -26.28 -2.17 -8.43
C PHE A 494 -26.60 -0.70 -8.19
N TYR A 495 -27.27 -0.38 -7.09
CA TYR A 495 -27.63 0.98 -6.70
C TYR A 495 -26.86 1.35 -5.44
N ASP A 496 -25.88 2.25 -5.57
CA ASP A 496 -25.03 2.73 -4.49
C ASP A 496 -25.39 4.17 -4.13
N MET A 497 -25.89 4.38 -2.91
CA MET A 497 -26.03 5.73 -2.33
C MET A 497 -25.05 5.90 -1.17
N GLY A 498 -23.90 6.48 -1.48
CA GLY A 498 -22.79 6.69 -0.56
C GLY A 498 -22.95 7.92 0.33
N ALA A 499 -21.81 8.41 0.84
CA ALA A 499 -21.78 9.65 1.62
C ALA A 499 -22.00 10.87 0.73
N THR A 500 -21.46 10.89 -0.48
CA THR A 500 -21.42 12.09 -1.31
C THR A 500 -22.26 12.01 -2.57
N SER A 501 -22.31 10.85 -3.20
CA SER A 501 -22.97 10.65 -4.50
C SER A 501 -23.81 9.38 -4.53
N THR A 502 -24.70 9.32 -5.52
CA THR A 502 -25.48 8.15 -5.86
C THR A 502 -25.10 7.66 -7.25
N VAL A 503 -24.92 6.35 -7.42
CA VAL A 503 -24.64 5.70 -8.70
C VAL A 503 -25.55 4.49 -8.83
N ALA A 504 -26.23 4.36 -9.97
CA ALA A 504 -26.86 3.12 -10.38
C ALA A 504 -26.14 2.56 -11.60
N THR A 505 -25.84 1.26 -11.59
CA THR A 505 -25.10 0.60 -12.66
C THR A 505 -25.83 -0.67 -13.08
N VAL A 506 -26.21 -0.74 -14.35
CA VAL A 506 -26.74 -1.96 -14.97
C VAL A 506 -25.57 -2.77 -15.52
N VAL A 507 -25.53 -4.06 -15.19
CA VAL A 507 -24.47 -4.97 -15.61
C VAL A 507 -25.04 -6.23 -16.25
N SER A 508 -24.23 -6.90 -17.06
CA SER A 508 -24.51 -8.25 -17.54
C SER A 508 -23.45 -9.23 -17.10
N TYR A 509 -23.86 -10.42 -16.66
CA TYR A 509 -23.00 -11.58 -16.49
C TYR A 509 -23.29 -12.64 -17.55
N GLN A 510 -22.24 -13.19 -18.16
CA GLN A 510 -22.35 -14.29 -19.12
C GLN A 510 -21.04 -15.08 -19.19
N LEU A 511 -21.11 -16.34 -19.60
CA LEU A 511 -19.94 -17.14 -19.96
C LEU A 511 -19.48 -16.79 -21.38
N VAL A 512 -18.21 -16.41 -21.52
CA VAL A 512 -17.58 -16.10 -22.81
C VAL A 512 -16.44 -17.06 -23.10
N LYS A 513 -16.31 -17.43 -24.38
CA LYS A 513 -15.17 -18.20 -24.88
C LYS A 513 -14.08 -17.23 -25.30
N VAL A 514 -12.95 -17.25 -24.60
CA VAL A 514 -11.77 -16.45 -24.94
C VAL A 514 -10.67 -17.37 -25.43
N LYS A 515 -10.13 -17.06 -26.62
CA LYS A 515 -8.99 -17.76 -27.19
C LYS A 515 -7.72 -17.08 -26.70
N GLU A 516 -6.93 -17.80 -25.90
CA GLU A 516 -5.63 -17.34 -25.41
C GLU A 516 -4.56 -18.28 -25.98
N GLY A 517 -3.88 -17.82 -27.05
CA GLY A 517 -2.99 -18.65 -27.85
C GLY A 517 -3.73 -19.79 -28.56
N THR A 518 -3.35 -21.04 -28.25
CA THR A 518 -4.00 -22.25 -28.78
C THR A 518 -5.13 -22.77 -27.90
N ARG A 519 -5.30 -22.25 -26.67
CA ARG A 519 -6.34 -22.68 -25.72
C ARG A 519 -7.60 -21.84 -25.86
N VAL A 520 -8.76 -22.48 -25.78
CA VAL A 520 -10.07 -21.82 -25.67
C VAL A 520 -10.59 -22.08 -24.27
N GLU A 521 -10.67 -21.03 -23.46
CA GLU A 521 -11.23 -21.11 -22.12
C GLU A 521 -12.62 -20.47 -22.09
N THR A 522 -13.54 -21.07 -21.33
CA THR A 522 -14.87 -20.50 -21.09
C THR A 522 -14.89 -19.93 -19.68
N ASN A 523 -14.90 -18.60 -19.58
CA ASN A 523 -14.83 -17.88 -18.31
C ASN A 523 -16.01 -16.90 -18.19
N PRO A 524 -16.50 -16.62 -16.97
CA PRO A 524 -17.50 -15.59 -16.76
C PRO A 524 -16.92 -14.21 -17.10
N GLN A 525 -17.76 -13.37 -17.70
CA GLN A 525 -17.50 -11.97 -18.00
C GLN A 525 -18.58 -11.09 -17.38
N LEU A 526 -18.14 -10.06 -16.68
CA LEU A 526 -18.92 -8.91 -16.24
C LEU A 526 -18.77 -7.82 -17.31
N THR A 527 -19.87 -7.26 -17.77
CA THR A 527 -19.88 -6.08 -18.64
C THR A 527 -20.82 -5.03 -18.07
N ILE A 528 -20.32 -3.82 -17.88
CA ILE A 528 -21.15 -2.67 -17.52
C ILE A 528 -21.92 -2.23 -18.76
N LYS A 529 -23.25 -2.12 -18.63
CA LYS A 529 -24.18 -1.83 -19.73
C LYS A 529 -24.69 -0.40 -19.70
N GLY A 530 -25.01 0.10 -18.51
CA GLY A 530 -25.48 1.48 -18.33
C GLY A 530 -25.14 2.01 -16.96
N ILE A 531 -24.95 3.32 -16.88
CA ILE A 531 -24.59 4.05 -15.66
C ILE A 531 -25.45 5.30 -15.59
N GLY A 532 -26.08 5.52 -14.45
CA GLY A 532 -26.75 6.76 -14.07
C GLY A 532 -26.22 7.22 -12.71
N TYR A 533 -26.16 8.53 -12.49
CA TYR A 533 -25.53 9.06 -11.29
C TYR A 533 -26.01 10.45 -10.90
N ASP A 534 -25.80 10.81 -9.64
CA ASP A 534 -25.93 12.16 -9.11
C ASP A 534 -24.76 12.41 -8.15
N ARG A 535 -23.87 13.33 -8.54
CA ARG A 535 -22.64 13.66 -7.77
C ARG A 535 -22.92 14.35 -6.43
N ASN A 536 -24.12 14.91 -6.27
CA ASN A 536 -24.55 15.74 -5.14
C ASN A 536 -25.79 15.16 -4.46
N LEU A 537 -25.90 13.84 -4.44
CA LEU A 537 -26.96 13.10 -3.76
C LEU A 537 -26.30 12.05 -2.88
N GLY A 538 -26.30 12.27 -1.57
CA GLY A 538 -25.65 11.35 -0.64
C GLY A 538 -25.98 11.67 0.81
N GLY A 539 -25.42 10.88 1.71
CA GLY A 539 -25.63 11.02 3.15
C GLY A 539 -25.14 12.34 3.75
N LEU A 540 -24.13 12.98 3.17
CA LEU A 540 -23.58 14.27 3.60
C LEU A 540 -24.63 15.36 3.44
N GLU A 541 -25.31 15.42 2.30
CA GLU A 541 -26.38 16.40 2.04
C GLU A 541 -27.55 16.28 3.02
N MET A 542 -27.90 15.05 3.39
CA MET A 542 -28.89 14.80 4.43
C MET A 542 -28.41 15.25 5.81
N THR A 543 -27.14 14.95 6.13
CA THR A 543 -26.51 15.35 7.40
C THR A 543 -26.40 16.87 7.52
N LEU A 544 -26.11 17.59 6.42
CA LEU A 544 -26.04 19.06 6.38
C LEU A 544 -27.41 19.69 6.65
N ARG A 545 -28.49 19.18 6.01
CA ARG A 545 -29.87 19.65 6.28
C ARG A 545 -30.25 19.49 7.74
N LEU A 546 -29.92 18.34 8.32
CA LEU A 546 -30.16 18.08 9.73
C LEU A 546 -29.31 18.99 10.63
N ARG A 547 -28.01 19.19 10.34
CA ARG A 547 -27.14 20.13 11.06
C ARG A 547 -27.74 21.53 11.07
N ASP A 548 -28.16 22.03 9.91
CA ASP A 548 -28.70 23.39 9.76
C ASP A 548 -30.03 23.56 10.48
N HIS A 549 -30.85 22.51 10.54
CA HIS A 549 -32.04 22.49 11.36
C HIS A 549 -31.70 22.52 12.86
N LEU A 550 -30.75 21.70 13.33
CA LEU A 550 -30.31 21.72 14.72
C LEU A 550 -29.75 23.10 15.12
N ALA A 551 -29.02 23.77 14.23
CA ALA A 551 -28.55 25.14 14.44
C ALA A 551 -29.71 26.12 14.62
N LYS A 552 -30.72 26.07 13.72
CA LYS A 552 -31.94 26.88 13.82
C LYS A 552 -32.70 26.64 15.12
N VAL A 553 -32.82 25.39 15.55
CA VAL A 553 -33.49 25.03 16.82
C VAL A 553 -32.72 25.60 18.01
N PHE A 554 -31.39 25.44 18.08
CA PHE A 554 -30.61 25.98 19.19
C PHE A 554 -30.67 27.52 19.25
N ASN A 555 -30.63 28.19 18.10
CA ASN A 555 -30.76 29.64 18.00
C ASN A 555 -32.16 30.15 18.41
N SER A 556 -33.22 29.34 18.23
CA SER A 556 -34.59 29.74 18.59
C SER A 556 -34.94 29.50 20.06
N GLN A 557 -34.21 28.61 20.75
CA GLN A 557 -34.43 28.29 22.17
C GLN A 557 -34.21 29.50 23.08
N LYS A 558 -33.24 30.37 22.77
CA LYS A 558 -32.90 31.56 23.56
C LYS A 558 -32.33 32.67 22.66
N LYS A 559 -32.49 33.93 23.06
CA LYS A 559 -31.77 35.05 22.44
C LYS A 559 -30.29 34.98 22.81
N ARG A 560 -29.41 35.09 21.81
CA ARG A 560 -27.95 34.95 21.96
C ARG A 560 -27.20 36.09 21.29
N SER A 561 -25.96 36.32 21.73
CA SER A 561 -25.09 37.36 21.19
C SER A 561 -24.48 36.96 19.84
N ILE A 562 -24.15 35.68 19.69
CA ILE A 562 -23.54 35.08 18.50
C ILE A 562 -24.45 33.92 18.03
N LYS A 563 -24.64 33.78 16.71
CA LYS A 563 -25.35 32.62 16.15
C LYS A 563 -24.40 31.44 16.02
N VAL A 564 -24.93 30.22 16.10
CA VAL A 564 -24.12 29.00 15.96
C VAL A 564 -23.37 28.95 14.62
N GLU A 565 -23.99 29.44 13.56
CA GLU A 565 -23.46 29.50 12.20
C GLU A 565 -22.18 30.35 12.11
N ASP A 566 -22.03 31.34 13.00
CA ASP A 566 -20.85 32.22 13.06
C ASP A 566 -19.68 31.56 13.80
N ASN A 567 -19.86 30.37 14.37
CA ASN A 567 -18.84 29.62 15.10
C ASN A 567 -18.53 28.27 14.42
N PRO A 568 -17.40 28.16 13.69
CA PRO A 568 -17.03 26.94 12.97
C PRO A 568 -16.98 25.68 13.85
N ARG A 569 -16.48 25.80 15.08
CA ARG A 569 -16.38 24.69 16.03
C ARG A 569 -17.77 24.21 16.47
N ALA A 570 -18.70 25.12 16.74
CA ALA A 570 -20.07 24.78 17.09
C ALA A 570 -20.80 24.08 15.92
N MET A 571 -20.60 24.58 14.69
CA MET A 571 -21.12 23.93 13.48
C MET A 571 -20.53 22.53 13.25
N ALA A 572 -19.24 22.33 13.53
CA ALA A 572 -18.60 21.02 13.44
C ALA A 572 -19.12 20.03 14.50
N LYS A 573 -19.37 20.50 15.73
CA LYS A 573 -20.06 19.70 16.76
C LYS A 573 -21.46 19.28 16.32
N LEU A 574 -22.26 20.20 15.77
CA LEU A 574 -23.59 19.89 15.23
C LEU A 574 -23.53 18.92 14.05
N LEU A 575 -22.52 19.04 13.17
CA LEU A 575 -22.35 18.13 12.05
C LEU A 575 -22.09 16.69 12.51
N LYS A 576 -21.23 16.52 13.52
CA LYS A 576 -20.98 15.22 14.16
C LYS A 576 -22.28 14.64 14.76
N GLU A 577 -23.05 15.46 15.46
CA GLU A 577 -24.29 15.01 16.09
C GLU A 577 -25.38 14.70 15.06
N ALA A 578 -25.53 15.51 14.02
CA ALA A 578 -26.45 15.26 12.91
C ALA A 578 -26.17 13.92 12.23
N GLU A 579 -24.89 13.58 12.00
CA GLU A 579 -24.51 12.29 11.41
C GLU A 579 -24.93 11.11 12.31
N ARG A 580 -24.78 11.27 13.63
CA ARG A 580 -25.20 10.27 14.62
C ARG A 580 -26.73 10.13 14.62
N VAL A 581 -27.46 11.24 14.70
CA VAL A 581 -28.92 11.27 14.70
C VAL A 581 -29.49 10.63 13.43
N LYS A 582 -28.96 10.99 12.25
CA LYS A 582 -29.35 10.39 10.95
C LYS A 582 -29.26 8.86 10.97
N LYS A 583 -28.16 8.31 11.50
CA LYS A 583 -27.96 6.86 11.63
C LYS A 583 -28.98 6.23 12.58
N VAL A 584 -29.25 6.86 13.72
CA VAL A 584 -30.24 6.36 14.69
C VAL A 584 -31.65 6.39 14.10
N LEU A 585 -32.02 7.46 13.38
CA LEU A 585 -33.31 7.61 12.71
C LEU A 585 -33.55 6.60 11.58
N SER A 586 -32.48 5.99 11.05
CA SER A 586 -32.60 4.90 10.08
C SER A 586 -33.15 3.61 10.71
N ALA A 587 -33.03 3.45 12.04
CA ALA A 587 -33.60 2.33 12.79
C ALA A 587 -34.81 2.73 13.66
N ASN A 588 -34.82 3.96 14.19
CA ASN A 588 -35.81 4.45 15.15
C ASN A 588 -36.68 5.56 14.55
N ALA A 589 -37.91 5.70 15.03
CA ALA A 589 -38.83 6.74 14.55
C ALA A 589 -38.47 8.14 15.07
N ASP A 590 -37.79 8.23 16.21
CA ASP A 590 -37.29 9.48 16.76
C ASP A 590 -36.02 9.26 17.58
N HIS A 591 -35.33 10.37 17.92
CA HIS A 591 -34.17 10.36 18.79
C HIS A 591 -33.93 11.74 19.42
N MET A 592 -33.20 11.79 20.54
CA MET A 592 -32.77 13.05 21.16
C MET A 592 -31.37 13.43 20.68
N ALA A 593 -31.27 14.50 19.89
CA ALA A 593 -30.02 15.15 19.55
C ALA A 593 -29.45 15.86 20.79
N GLN A 594 -28.17 15.65 21.11
CA GLN A 594 -27.53 16.18 22.31
C GLN A 594 -26.08 16.59 22.04
N VAL A 595 -25.70 17.80 22.45
CA VAL A 595 -24.32 18.31 22.36
C VAL A 595 -23.98 19.11 23.61
N GLU A 596 -22.92 18.72 24.30
CA GLU A 596 -22.41 19.45 25.47
C GLU A 596 -21.60 20.69 25.09
N GLY A 597 -21.84 21.79 25.79
CA GLY A 597 -21.21 23.10 25.61
C GLY A 597 -21.14 23.51 24.14
N LEU A 598 -22.28 23.48 23.43
CA LEU A 598 -22.35 23.72 22.00
C LEU A 598 -21.79 25.10 21.64
N LEU A 599 -22.27 26.14 22.30
CA LEU A 599 -21.85 27.53 22.12
C LEU A 599 -22.00 28.28 23.46
N GLU A 600 -21.04 29.15 23.79
CA GLU A 600 -21.06 29.96 25.03
C GLU A 600 -21.23 29.14 26.33
N GLY A 601 -20.77 27.88 26.33
CA GLY A 601 -20.89 26.96 27.47
C GLY A 601 -22.29 26.35 27.67
N GLU A 602 -23.24 26.63 26.78
CA GLU A 602 -24.58 26.06 26.85
C GLU A 602 -24.71 24.73 26.13
N ASP A 603 -25.33 23.77 26.80
CA ASP A 603 -25.68 22.47 26.23
C ASP A 603 -26.87 22.59 25.27
N PHE A 604 -26.90 21.72 24.27
CA PHE A 604 -27.99 21.58 23.34
C PHE A 604 -28.69 20.24 23.51
N ARG A 605 -30.02 20.27 23.53
CA ARG A 605 -30.87 19.09 23.47
C ARG A 605 -32.12 19.39 22.64
N ALA A 606 -32.44 18.52 21.69
CA ALA A 606 -33.64 18.62 20.87
C ALA A 606 -34.14 17.23 20.47
N LYS A 607 -35.46 17.02 20.46
CA LYS A 607 -36.06 15.82 19.87
C LYS A 607 -36.08 16.00 18.35
N VAL A 608 -35.72 14.96 17.62
CA VAL A 608 -35.83 14.91 16.15
C VAL A 608 -36.57 13.64 15.78
N THR A 609 -37.58 13.75 14.94
CA THR A 609 -38.32 12.62 14.38
C THR A 609 -37.83 12.27 12.97
N ARG A 610 -38.05 11.02 12.56
CA ARG A 610 -37.77 10.57 11.18
C ARG A 610 -38.58 11.37 10.17
N ASP A 611 -39.84 11.67 10.47
CA ASP A 611 -40.74 12.41 9.57
C ASP A 611 -40.25 13.85 9.34
N GLU A 612 -39.78 14.52 10.39
CA GLU A 612 -39.12 15.83 10.25
C GLU A 612 -37.85 15.73 9.40
N PHE A 613 -37.02 14.71 9.64
CA PHE A 613 -35.81 14.47 8.86
C PHE A 613 -36.09 14.22 7.37
N GLU A 614 -37.08 13.39 7.06
CA GLU A 614 -37.51 13.13 5.68
C GLU A 614 -38.08 14.39 5.02
N THR A 615 -38.84 15.19 5.78
CA THR A 615 -39.36 16.49 5.30
C THR A 615 -38.23 17.46 4.95
N MET A 616 -37.20 17.55 5.80
CA MET A 616 -36.01 18.36 5.54
C MET A 616 -35.26 17.93 4.28
N CYS A 617 -35.30 16.64 3.94
CA CYS A 617 -34.61 16.06 2.80
C CYS A 617 -35.50 15.87 1.56
N LYS A 618 -36.69 16.47 1.52
CA LYS A 618 -37.68 16.25 0.44
C LYS A 618 -37.10 16.48 -0.96
N ASP A 619 -36.26 17.51 -1.12
CA ASP A 619 -35.61 17.84 -2.38
C ASP A 619 -34.56 16.79 -2.81
N LEU A 620 -33.86 16.17 -1.86
CA LEU A 620 -32.96 15.05 -2.12
C LEU A 620 -33.74 13.78 -2.47
N LEU A 621 -34.79 13.49 -1.71
CA LEU A 621 -35.61 12.28 -1.87
C LEU A 621 -36.28 12.23 -3.24
N GLN A 622 -36.67 13.38 -3.80
CA GLN A 622 -37.21 13.48 -5.16
C GLN A 622 -36.21 13.07 -6.25
N ARG A 623 -34.89 13.11 -5.97
CA ARG A 623 -33.83 12.74 -6.93
C ARG A 623 -33.38 11.29 -6.82
N VAL A 624 -33.85 10.54 -5.81
CA VAL A 624 -33.40 9.16 -5.51
C VAL A 624 -33.57 8.19 -6.68
N THR A 625 -34.66 8.28 -7.44
CA THR A 625 -34.92 7.32 -8.54
C THR A 625 -34.19 7.67 -9.83
N ARG A 626 -33.71 8.91 -9.97
CA ARG A 626 -33.13 9.40 -11.22
C ARG A 626 -31.88 8.63 -11.68
N PRO A 627 -30.89 8.32 -10.82
CA PRO A 627 -29.75 7.48 -11.22
C PRO A 627 -30.18 6.11 -11.76
N LEU A 628 -31.21 5.50 -11.15
CA LEU A 628 -31.76 4.22 -11.59
C LEU A 628 -32.36 4.32 -13.00
N GLU A 629 -33.18 5.36 -13.24
CA GLU A 629 -33.81 5.62 -14.54
C GLU A 629 -32.76 5.90 -15.63
N GLU A 630 -31.73 6.68 -15.31
CA GLU A 630 -30.63 6.98 -16.24
C GLU A 630 -29.76 5.75 -16.56
N ALA A 631 -29.56 4.85 -15.59
CA ALA A 631 -28.83 3.61 -15.80
C ALA A 631 -29.59 2.66 -16.75
N LEU A 632 -30.91 2.57 -16.63
CA LEU A 632 -31.77 1.84 -17.58
C LEU A 632 -31.76 2.48 -18.96
N LYS A 633 -31.89 3.81 -19.03
CA LYS A 633 -31.87 4.55 -20.29
C LYS A 633 -30.55 4.38 -21.05
N SER A 634 -29.43 4.44 -20.34
CA SER A 634 -28.10 4.32 -20.95
C SER A 634 -27.69 2.89 -21.31
N SER A 635 -28.30 1.89 -20.66
CA SER A 635 -28.08 0.48 -21.01
C SER A 635 -28.97 -0.03 -22.13
N GLU A 636 -30.05 0.70 -22.45
CA GLU A 636 -31.13 0.26 -23.34
C GLU A 636 -31.80 -1.05 -22.86
N ILE A 637 -31.72 -1.33 -21.55
CA ILE A 637 -32.32 -2.51 -20.92
C ILE A 637 -33.54 -2.08 -20.11
N THR A 638 -34.63 -2.81 -20.27
CA THR A 638 -35.86 -2.55 -19.54
C THR A 638 -35.79 -3.09 -18.11
N LEU A 639 -36.54 -2.48 -17.19
CA LEU A 639 -36.61 -2.94 -15.80
C LEU A 639 -37.09 -4.40 -15.66
N GLY A 640 -37.91 -4.89 -16.60
CA GLY A 640 -38.40 -6.28 -16.62
C GLY A 640 -37.30 -7.31 -16.90
N GLU A 641 -36.21 -6.90 -17.55
CA GLU A 641 -35.05 -7.76 -17.85
C GLU A 641 -34.03 -7.79 -16.69
N ILE A 642 -34.12 -6.86 -15.74
CA ILE A 642 -33.26 -6.82 -14.56
C ILE A 642 -33.70 -7.92 -13.59
N SER A 643 -32.80 -8.85 -13.29
CA SER A 643 -33.07 -9.96 -12.38
C SER A 643 -33.24 -9.46 -10.94
N GLU A 644 -32.31 -8.63 -10.46
CA GLU A 644 -32.28 -8.11 -9.09
C GLU A 644 -31.72 -6.68 -9.09
N VAL A 645 -32.27 -5.82 -8.23
CA VAL A 645 -31.74 -4.48 -7.91
C VAL A 645 -31.11 -4.55 -6.53
N ILE A 646 -29.79 -4.48 -6.47
CA ILE A 646 -28.97 -4.73 -5.27
C ILE A 646 -28.54 -3.39 -4.68
N LEU A 647 -28.83 -3.18 -3.39
CA LEU A 647 -28.46 -1.94 -2.69
C LEU A 647 -27.03 -1.97 -2.19
N MET A 648 -26.40 -0.80 -2.28
CA MET A 648 -25.05 -0.48 -1.83
C MET A 648 -25.01 0.92 -1.19
N GLY A 649 -23.91 1.22 -0.52
CA GLY A 649 -23.68 2.53 0.08
C GLY A 649 -24.42 2.73 1.40
N GLY A 650 -23.81 3.51 2.30
CA GLY A 650 -24.32 3.66 3.66
C GLY A 650 -25.67 4.37 3.76
N SER A 651 -25.97 5.27 2.81
CA SER A 651 -27.17 6.10 2.85
C SER A 651 -28.39 5.41 2.22
N SER A 652 -28.21 4.30 1.50
CA SER A 652 -29.32 3.43 1.07
C SER A 652 -30.05 2.79 2.26
N ARG A 653 -29.47 2.84 3.48
CA ARG A 653 -30.10 2.36 4.71
C ARG A 653 -31.21 3.28 5.24
N VAL A 654 -31.34 4.51 4.71
CA VAL A 654 -32.45 5.41 5.04
C VAL A 654 -33.77 4.78 4.55
N PRO A 655 -34.77 4.54 5.42
CA PRO A 655 -36.00 3.83 5.05
C PRO A 655 -36.73 4.44 3.85
N LYS A 656 -36.84 5.78 3.80
CA LYS A 656 -37.49 6.47 2.69
C LYS A 656 -36.82 6.27 1.34
N VAL A 657 -35.49 6.12 1.32
CA VAL A 657 -34.74 5.81 0.09
C VAL A 657 -35.16 4.43 -0.44
N GLN A 658 -35.21 3.41 0.43
CA GLN A 658 -35.64 2.06 0.02
C GLN A 658 -37.11 2.05 -0.43
N GLU A 659 -38.00 2.75 0.28
CA GLU A 659 -39.41 2.87 -0.10
C GLU A 659 -39.57 3.44 -1.52
N LEU A 660 -38.87 4.54 -1.82
CA LEU A 660 -38.93 5.18 -3.14
C LEU A 660 -38.36 4.29 -4.24
N LEU A 661 -37.28 3.56 -3.96
CA LEU A 661 -36.71 2.61 -4.91
C LEU A 661 -37.64 1.43 -5.17
N MET A 662 -38.19 0.79 -4.13
CA MET A 662 -39.17 -0.30 -4.25
C MET A 662 -40.38 0.13 -5.08
N LYS A 663 -40.89 1.33 -4.80
CA LYS A 663 -41.99 1.94 -5.57
C LYS A 663 -41.61 2.17 -7.03
N SER A 664 -40.41 2.68 -7.30
CA SER A 664 -39.91 2.95 -8.65
C SER A 664 -39.75 1.67 -9.47
N ILE A 665 -39.30 0.59 -8.83
CA ILE A 665 -39.10 -0.70 -9.51
C ILE A 665 -40.35 -1.59 -9.55
N GLY A 666 -41.41 -1.22 -8.84
CA GLY A 666 -42.63 -2.02 -8.74
C GLY A 666 -42.39 -3.40 -8.10
N ARG A 667 -41.47 -3.49 -7.14
CA ARG A 667 -41.17 -4.73 -6.38
C ARG A 667 -41.18 -4.45 -4.89
N ASP A 668 -41.62 -5.44 -4.13
CA ASP A 668 -41.72 -5.35 -2.66
C ASP A 668 -40.37 -5.53 -1.94
N GLU A 669 -39.32 -5.94 -2.66
CA GLU A 669 -38.01 -6.22 -2.09
C GLU A 669 -36.86 -5.69 -2.96
N LEU A 670 -35.78 -5.30 -2.26
CA LEU A 670 -34.50 -4.91 -2.83
C LEU A 670 -33.44 -5.94 -2.43
N GLY A 671 -32.53 -6.24 -3.34
CA GLY A 671 -31.42 -7.17 -3.15
C GLY A 671 -30.48 -6.71 -2.05
N LYS A 672 -30.25 -7.58 -1.06
CA LYS A 672 -29.33 -7.37 0.09
C LYS A 672 -28.28 -8.47 0.18
N SER A 673 -27.95 -9.04 -0.98
CA SER A 673 -27.20 -10.30 -1.12
C SER A 673 -25.67 -10.13 -1.04
N ILE A 674 -25.17 -8.92 -0.74
CA ILE A 674 -23.76 -8.58 -0.58
C ILE A 674 -23.53 -7.60 0.59
N ASN A 675 -22.33 -7.62 1.17
CA ASN A 675 -21.96 -6.67 2.21
C ASN A 675 -21.75 -5.28 1.60
N THR A 676 -22.65 -4.37 1.94
CA THR A 676 -22.73 -2.99 1.43
C THR A 676 -21.50 -2.14 1.69
N ASP A 677 -20.72 -2.42 2.75
CA ASP A 677 -19.55 -1.61 3.10
C ASP A 677 -18.22 -2.19 2.56
N GLU A 678 -18.19 -3.47 2.17
CA GLU A 678 -16.93 -4.20 1.90
C GLU A 678 -16.81 -4.73 0.46
N ALA A 679 -17.93 -4.89 -0.26
CA ALA A 679 -17.93 -5.55 -1.57
C ALA A 679 -17.03 -4.83 -2.60
N ALA A 680 -16.95 -3.50 -2.57
CA ALA A 680 -16.08 -2.73 -3.45
C ALA A 680 -14.59 -3.06 -3.22
N ALA A 681 -14.13 -3.02 -1.96
CA ALA A 681 -12.76 -3.38 -1.62
C ALA A 681 -12.46 -4.85 -1.95
N LEU A 682 -13.34 -5.78 -1.60
CA LEU A 682 -13.12 -7.21 -1.88
C LEU A 682 -13.14 -7.54 -3.37
N GLY A 683 -13.95 -6.84 -4.17
CA GLY A 683 -13.92 -6.98 -5.63
C GLY A 683 -12.65 -6.39 -6.24
N ALA A 684 -12.24 -5.21 -5.77
CA ALA A 684 -11.02 -4.55 -6.23
C ALA A 684 -9.76 -5.37 -5.88
N VAL A 685 -9.70 -6.00 -4.70
CA VAL A 685 -8.55 -6.85 -4.35
C VAL A 685 -8.52 -8.16 -5.14
N TYR A 686 -9.68 -8.70 -5.53
CA TYR A 686 -9.72 -9.82 -6.49
C TYR A 686 -9.09 -9.40 -7.82
N GLN A 687 -9.42 -8.20 -8.30
CA GLN A 687 -8.84 -7.64 -9.51
C GLN A 687 -7.34 -7.37 -9.35
N ALA A 688 -6.90 -6.89 -8.17
CA ALA A 688 -5.49 -6.71 -7.85
C ALA A 688 -4.74 -8.05 -7.90
N ALA A 689 -5.32 -9.11 -7.34
CA ALA A 689 -4.74 -10.46 -7.38
C ALA A 689 -4.73 -11.06 -8.79
N TYR A 690 -5.69 -10.69 -9.66
CA TYR A 690 -5.69 -11.08 -11.07
C TYR A 690 -4.61 -10.37 -11.89
N LEU A 691 -4.39 -9.07 -11.64
CA LEU A 691 -3.40 -8.27 -12.35
C LEU A 691 -1.97 -8.46 -11.80
N GLY A 692 -1.85 -8.78 -10.51
CA GLY A 692 -0.60 -9.00 -9.82
C GLY A 692 0.11 -10.27 -10.30
N LYS A 693 1.44 -10.26 -10.28
CA LYS A 693 2.26 -11.40 -10.72
C LYS A 693 2.33 -12.54 -9.70
N GLY A 694 1.90 -12.28 -8.46
CA GLY A 694 2.08 -13.19 -7.33
C GLY A 694 0.97 -14.21 -7.11
N PHE A 695 -0.17 -14.07 -7.78
CA PHE A 695 -1.32 -14.96 -7.58
C PHE A 695 -1.85 -15.50 -8.90
N LYS A 696 -2.48 -16.68 -8.82
CA LYS A 696 -3.27 -17.24 -9.91
C LYS A 696 -4.70 -17.41 -9.43
N VAL A 697 -5.53 -16.39 -9.68
CA VAL A 697 -6.97 -16.44 -9.39
C VAL A 697 -7.74 -17.01 -10.57
N LYS A 698 -8.98 -17.46 -10.34
CA LYS A 698 -9.85 -17.93 -11.43
C LYS A 698 -10.21 -16.76 -12.35
N THR A 699 -9.96 -16.87 -13.64
CA THR A 699 -10.23 -15.78 -14.58
C THR A 699 -11.68 -15.29 -14.52
N PHE A 700 -11.90 -13.99 -14.33
CA PHE A 700 -13.21 -13.34 -14.44
C PHE A 700 -12.99 -12.08 -15.27
N HIS A 701 -13.54 -12.02 -16.48
CA HIS A 701 -13.31 -10.87 -17.35
C HIS A 701 -14.17 -9.70 -16.90
N VAL A 702 -13.59 -8.50 -16.85
CA VAL A 702 -14.31 -7.27 -16.53
C VAL A 702 -14.22 -6.31 -17.70
N ARG A 703 -15.36 -5.79 -18.14
CA ARG A 703 -15.48 -4.75 -19.16
C ARG A 703 -16.29 -3.60 -18.58
N ASP A 704 -15.62 -2.50 -18.32
CA ASP A 704 -16.26 -1.28 -17.80
C ASP A 704 -16.65 -0.34 -18.95
N GLY A 705 -17.51 0.64 -18.70
CA GLY A 705 -18.13 1.49 -19.71
C GLY A 705 -17.61 2.93 -19.68
N ASN A 706 -17.21 3.45 -20.85
CA ASN A 706 -16.79 4.84 -20.99
C ASN A 706 -17.99 5.81 -20.87
N VAL A 707 -18.16 6.47 -19.73
CA VAL A 707 -19.32 7.36 -19.47
C VAL A 707 -19.34 8.57 -20.40
N PHE A 708 -18.19 9.20 -20.64
CA PHE A 708 -18.10 10.42 -21.46
C PHE A 708 -17.50 10.12 -22.83
N PRO A 709 -18.21 10.37 -23.93
CA PRO A 709 -17.64 10.17 -25.26
C PRO A 709 -16.40 11.06 -25.47
N ILE A 710 -15.47 10.59 -26.30
CA ILE A 710 -14.23 11.27 -26.65
C ILE A 710 -14.14 11.37 -28.17
N ASN A 711 -13.92 12.58 -28.65
CA ASN A 711 -13.78 12.92 -30.07
C ASN A 711 -12.35 13.38 -30.38
N VAL A 712 -11.95 13.22 -31.63
CA VAL A 712 -10.79 13.89 -32.21
C VAL A 712 -11.29 14.91 -33.22
N GLU A 713 -10.78 16.13 -33.12
CA GLU A 713 -11.09 17.26 -33.98
C GLU A 713 -9.83 17.70 -34.74
N PHE A 714 -9.92 17.83 -36.06
CA PHE A 714 -8.79 18.24 -36.90
C PHE A 714 -9.27 18.98 -38.14
N GLU A 715 -8.41 19.82 -38.70
CA GLU A 715 -8.73 20.57 -39.91
C GLU A 715 -8.45 19.74 -41.16
N LYS A 716 -9.40 19.73 -42.10
CA LYS A 716 -9.14 19.17 -43.43
C LYS A 716 -8.73 20.29 -44.40
N GLN A 717 -7.54 20.15 -44.99
CA GLN A 717 -7.12 20.98 -46.10
C GLN A 717 -7.95 20.61 -47.36
N LYS A 718 -8.62 21.60 -47.97
CA LYS A 718 -9.19 21.47 -49.31
C LYS A 718 -8.17 22.01 -50.32
N SER A 719 -7.84 21.22 -51.33
CA SER A 719 -7.45 21.73 -52.64
C SER A 719 -8.73 22.02 -53.43
N GLY A 720 -8.93 23.27 -53.85
CA GLY A 720 -10.01 23.67 -54.74
C GLY A 720 -9.45 24.52 -55.88
N ASP A 721 -10.04 24.40 -57.08
CA ASP A 721 -9.61 25.09 -58.31
C ASP A 721 -9.70 26.63 -58.26
N ASP A 722 -10.41 27.20 -57.28
CA ASP A 722 -10.69 28.65 -57.21
C ASP A 722 -9.91 29.42 -56.11
N GLY A 723 -8.82 28.87 -55.58
CA GLY A 723 -7.89 29.61 -54.71
C GLY A 723 -8.39 30.02 -53.31
N ALA A 724 -9.65 29.74 -52.94
CA ALA A 724 -10.19 30.03 -51.61
C ALA A 724 -10.05 28.83 -50.65
N THR A 725 -9.20 28.96 -49.61
CA THR A 725 -8.93 27.92 -48.60
C THR A 725 -9.88 28.07 -47.40
N ALA A 726 -11.08 27.47 -47.47
CA ALA A 726 -11.91 27.33 -46.27
C ALA A 726 -11.55 26.03 -45.53
N ALA A 727 -10.81 26.13 -44.42
CA ALA A 727 -10.52 25.00 -43.54
C ALA A 727 -11.83 24.52 -42.86
N ARG A 728 -12.20 23.26 -43.06
CA ARG A 728 -13.34 22.64 -42.38
C ARG A 728 -12.83 21.77 -41.23
N VAL A 729 -13.26 22.07 -40.00
CA VAL A 729 -13.01 21.21 -38.83
C VAL A 729 -13.83 19.93 -38.95
N ILE A 730 -13.16 18.79 -38.92
CA ILE A 730 -13.77 17.46 -38.87
C ILE A 730 -13.76 16.98 -37.43
N LYS A 731 -14.92 16.52 -36.95
CA LYS A 731 -15.07 15.85 -35.66
C LYS A 731 -15.30 14.36 -35.88
N ARG A 732 -14.52 13.50 -35.23
CA ARG A 732 -14.69 12.05 -35.27
C ARG A 732 -14.71 11.46 -33.88
N THR A 733 -15.71 10.63 -33.59
CA THR A 733 -15.77 9.91 -32.32
C THR A 733 -14.70 8.84 -32.24
N LEU A 734 -13.82 8.98 -31.26
CA LEU A 734 -12.81 8.01 -30.92
C LEU A 734 -13.42 6.97 -29.98
N PHE A 735 -13.89 7.35 -28.80
CA PHE A 735 -14.59 6.43 -27.87
C PHE A 735 -16.01 6.93 -27.63
N GLY A 736 -17.01 6.10 -27.94
CA GLY A 736 -18.43 6.44 -27.73
C GLY A 736 -18.85 6.32 -26.26
N ARG A 737 -20.04 6.82 -25.96
CA ARG A 737 -20.69 6.59 -24.66
C ARG A 737 -20.94 5.09 -24.45
N MET A 738 -20.66 4.59 -23.25
CA MET A 738 -20.73 3.18 -22.86
C MET A 738 -19.88 2.22 -23.72
N ASN A 739 -18.95 2.71 -24.54
CA ASN A 739 -17.98 1.83 -25.18
C ASN A 739 -17.19 1.06 -24.09
N PRO A 740 -17.02 -0.26 -24.23
CA PRO A 740 -16.31 -1.04 -23.24
C PRO A 740 -14.80 -0.75 -23.29
N PHE A 741 -14.16 -0.65 -22.13
CA PHE A 741 -12.71 -0.57 -22.01
C PHE A 741 -12.16 -1.73 -21.14
N PRO A 742 -10.86 -2.12 -21.30
CA PRO A 742 -9.82 -1.50 -22.16
C PRO A 742 -10.06 -1.72 -23.66
N GLN A 743 -9.72 -0.72 -24.48
CA GLN A 743 -9.85 -0.78 -25.96
C GLN A 743 -8.75 0.03 -26.66
N LYS A 744 -8.21 -0.50 -27.76
CA LYS A 744 -7.31 0.22 -28.68
C LYS A 744 -8.06 0.66 -29.94
N LYS A 745 -7.78 1.86 -30.42
CA LYS A 745 -8.33 2.39 -31.67
C LYS A 745 -7.27 3.14 -32.46
N VAL A 746 -7.29 2.94 -33.78
CA VAL A 746 -6.39 3.64 -34.71
C VAL A 746 -7.20 4.65 -35.49
N MET A 747 -6.74 5.89 -35.51
CA MET A 747 -7.29 6.94 -36.35
C MET A 747 -6.33 7.26 -37.48
N THR A 748 -6.83 7.19 -38.72
CA THR A 748 -6.04 7.54 -39.91
C THR A 748 -6.42 8.93 -40.41
N PHE A 749 -5.42 9.80 -40.48
CA PHE A 749 -5.48 11.13 -41.07
C PHE A 749 -5.03 11.05 -42.54
N ASN A 750 -6.01 10.84 -43.41
CA ASN A 750 -5.77 10.81 -44.85
C ASN A 750 -5.60 12.24 -45.38
N LYS A 751 -4.72 12.42 -46.37
CA LYS A 751 -4.51 13.70 -47.08
C LYS A 751 -3.88 14.83 -46.24
N HIS A 752 -3.11 14.49 -45.22
CA HIS A 752 -2.21 15.42 -44.54
C HIS A 752 -0.79 15.21 -45.06
N PHE A 753 -0.25 16.19 -45.78
CA PHE A 753 1.07 16.13 -46.42
C PHE A 753 2.11 17.02 -45.75
N THR A 754 1.67 17.87 -44.82
CA THR A 754 2.50 18.75 -44.01
C THR A 754 2.22 18.50 -42.55
N ASP A 755 3.05 19.11 -41.70
CA ASP A 755 2.83 19.17 -40.26
C ASP A 755 1.45 19.74 -39.96
N PHE A 756 0.78 19.17 -38.96
CA PHE A 756 -0.60 19.51 -38.62
C PHE A 756 -0.88 19.22 -37.15
N SER A 757 -1.94 19.81 -36.62
CA SER A 757 -2.41 19.56 -35.27
C SER A 757 -3.81 18.95 -35.27
N PHE A 758 -4.10 18.19 -34.21
CA PHE A 758 -5.46 17.75 -33.89
C PHE A 758 -5.72 17.88 -32.40
N ALA A 759 -6.97 18.17 -32.04
CA ALA A 759 -7.43 18.24 -30.66
C ALA A 759 -8.15 16.95 -30.28
N VAL A 760 -7.95 16.49 -29.06
CA VAL A 760 -8.75 15.44 -28.43
C VAL A 760 -9.66 16.11 -27.42
N ARG A 761 -10.96 15.87 -27.53
CA ARG A 761 -11.99 16.56 -26.76
C ARG A 761 -13.02 15.60 -26.22
N TYR A 762 -13.74 16.00 -25.17
CA TYR A 762 -15.01 15.38 -24.85
C TYR A 762 -16.00 15.54 -26.02
N GLY A 763 -16.82 14.52 -26.23
CA GLY A 763 -17.85 14.50 -27.25
C GLY A 763 -19.13 15.19 -26.82
N ASP A 764 -20.26 14.76 -27.39
CA ASP A 764 -21.58 15.27 -27.01
C ASP A 764 -21.96 14.83 -25.59
N LEU A 765 -22.35 15.80 -24.75
CA LEU A 765 -22.71 15.63 -23.35
C LEU A 765 -24.17 16.00 -23.07
N ASP A 766 -25.03 16.14 -24.09
CA ASP A 766 -26.44 16.56 -23.94
C ASP A 766 -27.31 15.58 -23.15
N PHE A 767 -26.81 14.37 -22.91
CA PHE A 767 -27.44 13.41 -22.01
C PHE A 767 -27.27 13.75 -20.53
N LEU A 768 -26.37 14.67 -20.18
CA LEU A 768 -26.16 15.17 -18.82
C LEU A 768 -27.07 16.37 -18.53
N PRO A 769 -27.51 16.56 -17.28
CA PRO A 769 -28.14 17.81 -16.88
C PRO A 769 -27.26 19.02 -17.13
N GLU A 770 -27.88 20.18 -17.29
CA GLU A 770 -27.16 21.44 -17.48
C GLU A 770 -26.13 21.72 -16.37
N GLU A 771 -26.50 21.48 -15.11
CA GLU A 771 -25.61 21.69 -13.97
C GLU A 771 -24.36 20.79 -14.02
N GLU A 772 -24.48 19.55 -14.50
CA GLU A 772 -23.33 18.66 -14.66
C GLU A 772 -22.47 19.08 -15.86
N ARG A 773 -23.09 19.52 -16.97
CA ARG A 773 -22.35 20.02 -18.15
C ARG A 773 -21.48 21.24 -17.80
N LYS A 774 -21.93 22.12 -16.90
CA LYS A 774 -21.15 23.28 -16.42
C LYS A 774 -19.86 22.88 -15.68
N THR A 775 -19.76 21.64 -15.21
CA THR A 775 -18.53 21.13 -14.55
C THR A 775 -17.43 20.75 -15.54
N PHE A 776 -17.74 20.73 -16.85
CA PHE A 776 -16.75 20.56 -17.92
C PHE A 776 -16.29 21.93 -18.43
N GLU A 777 -15.52 22.65 -17.60
CA GLU A 777 -15.00 23.99 -17.94
C GLU A 777 -14.28 24.01 -19.28
N THR A 778 -13.47 22.97 -19.55
CA THR A 778 -12.88 22.73 -20.86
C THR A 778 -13.36 21.41 -21.44
N MET A 779 -13.88 21.49 -22.66
CA MET A 779 -14.13 20.29 -23.49
C MET A 779 -12.82 19.70 -24.02
N SER A 780 -11.69 20.39 -23.87
CA SER A 780 -10.39 19.96 -24.39
C SER A 780 -9.68 19.02 -23.41
N LEU A 781 -9.30 17.83 -23.89
CA LEU A 781 -8.45 16.91 -23.14
C LEU A 781 -6.97 17.13 -23.44
N THR A 782 -6.63 17.25 -24.72
CA THR A 782 -5.25 17.52 -25.15
C THR A 782 -5.22 18.05 -26.58
N ASN A 783 -4.20 18.85 -26.92
CA ASN A 783 -3.90 19.25 -28.29
C ASN A 783 -2.59 18.57 -28.69
N VAL A 784 -2.57 17.92 -29.85
CA VAL A 784 -1.42 17.19 -30.37
C VAL A 784 -0.93 17.90 -31.62
N SER A 785 0.32 18.35 -31.59
CA SER A 785 1.01 18.90 -32.76
C SER A 785 1.94 17.84 -33.34
N LEU A 786 1.78 17.53 -34.62
CA LEU A 786 2.60 16.56 -35.34
C LEU A 786 3.58 17.28 -36.27
N VAL A 787 4.86 16.95 -36.12
CA VAL A 787 5.96 17.54 -36.88
C VAL A 787 6.73 16.47 -37.68
N GLY A 788 7.40 16.88 -38.76
CA GLY A 788 8.21 16.00 -39.61
C GLY A 788 7.43 15.17 -40.64
N VAL A 789 6.15 15.49 -40.88
CA VAL A 789 5.30 14.78 -41.84
C VAL A 789 5.78 15.01 -43.26
N ALA A 790 6.09 16.27 -43.60
CA ALA A 790 6.58 16.65 -44.92
C ALA A 790 7.95 16.01 -45.23
N GLU A 791 8.85 15.97 -44.24
CA GLU A 791 10.15 15.33 -44.35
C GLU A 791 10.03 13.82 -44.60
N ALA A 792 9.17 13.15 -43.84
CA ALA A 792 8.92 11.72 -44.00
C ALA A 792 8.37 11.38 -45.40
N LEU A 793 7.50 12.23 -45.95
CA LEU A 793 6.97 12.14 -47.31
C LEU A 793 8.05 12.32 -48.37
N ALA A 794 8.93 13.31 -48.22
CA ALA A 794 10.02 13.55 -49.14
C ALA A 794 10.99 12.35 -49.21
N LYS A 795 11.27 11.71 -48.06
CA LYS A 795 12.18 10.57 -47.95
C LYS A 795 11.67 9.28 -48.61
N HIS A 796 10.36 9.13 -48.79
CA HIS A 796 9.72 7.91 -49.31
C HIS A 796 8.89 8.17 -50.57
N LYS A 797 9.20 9.24 -51.30
CA LYS A 797 8.46 9.67 -52.50
C LYS A 797 8.59 8.68 -53.67
N ASP A 798 9.71 7.94 -53.72
CA ASP A 798 10.02 7.02 -54.80
C ASP A 798 9.71 5.57 -54.39
N GLY A 799 8.76 4.93 -55.09
CA GLY A 799 8.46 3.50 -54.96
C GLY A 799 7.52 3.07 -53.82
N ALA A 800 6.85 4.01 -53.14
CA ALA A 800 5.85 3.70 -52.12
C ALA A 800 4.65 4.65 -52.12
N ASP A 801 3.45 4.10 -51.93
CA ASP A 801 2.19 4.84 -51.84
C ASP A 801 1.95 5.32 -50.41
N TYR A 802 1.80 6.64 -50.22
CA TYR A 802 1.48 7.21 -48.92
C TYR A 802 0.03 6.92 -48.51
N LYS A 803 -0.14 6.28 -47.34
CA LYS A 803 -1.46 5.88 -46.78
C LYS A 803 -1.95 6.80 -45.66
N GLY A 804 -1.28 7.92 -45.41
CA GLY A 804 -1.63 8.87 -44.37
C GLY A 804 -0.90 8.62 -43.04
N VAL A 805 -1.20 9.47 -42.07
CA VAL A 805 -0.70 9.35 -40.69
C VAL A 805 -1.67 8.54 -39.86
N LYS A 806 -1.20 7.52 -39.14
CA LYS A 806 -1.97 6.72 -38.19
C LYS A 806 -1.61 7.10 -36.77
N ALA A 807 -2.61 7.51 -35.99
CA ALA A 807 -2.51 7.72 -34.55
C ALA A 807 -3.15 6.55 -33.81
N HIS A 808 -2.40 5.92 -32.92
CA HIS A 808 -2.78 4.76 -32.14
C HIS A 808 -3.17 5.19 -30.73
N PHE A 809 -4.47 5.19 -30.45
CA PHE A 809 -5.02 5.50 -29.14
C PHE A 809 -5.34 4.24 -28.36
N ARG A 810 -5.22 4.33 -27.04
CA ARG A 810 -5.63 3.29 -26.10
C ARG A 810 -6.39 3.91 -24.95
N MET A 811 -7.51 3.30 -24.61
CA MET A 811 -8.13 3.46 -23.30
C MET A 811 -7.73 2.25 -22.47
N ASP A 812 -6.92 2.47 -21.43
CA ASP A 812 -6.36 1.41 -20.59
C ASP A 812 -7.41 0.79 -19.65
N GLU A 813 -6.98 -0.16 -18.82
CA GLU A 813 -7.80 -0.84 -17.82
C GLU A 813 -8.38 0.13 -16.77
N SER A 814 -7.76 1.30 -16.60
CA SER A 814 -8.20 2.36 -15.70
C SER A 814 -9.16 3.35 -16.35
N GLY A 815 -9.49 3.16 -17.63
CA GLY A 815 -10.27 4.10 -18.43
C GLY A 815 -9.49 5.36 -18.80
N ILE A 816 -8.16 5.37 -18.66
CA ILE A 816 -7.32 6.53 -19.00
C ILE A 816 -6.95 6.46 -20.48
N LEU A 817 -7.18 7.56 -21.18
CA LEU A 817 -6.83 7.72 -22.59
C LEU A 817 -5.34 8.03 -22.74
N THR A 818 -4.65 7.26 -23.60
CA THR A 818 -3.29 7.53 -24.06
C THR A 818 -3.22 7.55 -25.59
N LEU A 819 -2.35 8.40 -26.12
CA LEU A 819 -1.88 8.31 -27.50
C LEU A 819 -0.55 7.55 -27.46
N ASP A 820 -0.57 6.27 -27.82
CA ASP A 820 0.58 5.37 -27.66
C ASP A 820 1.64 5.60 -28.75
N LYS A 821 1.21 5.84 -30.00
CA LYS A 821 2.10 6.01 -31.15
C LYS A 821 1.44 6.82 -32.27
N VAL A 822 2.24 7.59 -33.00
CA VAL A 822 1.87 8.18 -34.29
C VAL A 822 2.89 7.77 -35.35
N GLU A 823 2.43 7.36 -36.54
CA GLU A 823 3.30 6.93 -37.65
C GLU A 823 2.78 7.36 -39.02
N SER A 824 3.67 7.76 -39.92
CA SER A 824 3.37 7.90 -41.35
C SER A 824 3.52 6.56 -42.05
N VAL A 825 2.49 6.12 -42.77
CA VAL A 825 2.47 4.79 -43.40
C VAL A 825 2.69 4.91 -44.90
N PHE A 826 3.66 4.14 -45.41
CA PHE A 826 4.00 4.02 -46.83
C PHE A 826 3.92 2.55 -47.24
N GLU A 827 3.21 2.25 -48.33
CA GLU A 827 3.09 0.89 -48.88
C GLU A 827 3.94 0.77 -50.13
N LYS A 828 4.97 -0.08 -50.11
CA LYS A 828 5.80 -0.31 -51.30
C LYS A 828 5.01 -1.08 -52.35
N GLN A 829 5.06 -0.63 -53.60
CA GLN A 829 4.52 -1.41 -54.71
C GLN A 829 5.44 -2.63 -54.93
N GLN A 830 4.92 -3.84 -54.76
CA GLN A 830 5.65 -5.04 -55.21
C GLN A 830 5.75 -5.00 -56.74
N PRO A 831 6.93 -5.25 -57.34
CA PRO A 831 7.00 -5.50 -58.78
C PRO A 831 6.09 -6.69 -59.09
N ALA A 832 5.23 -6.56 -60.11
CA ALA A 832 4.44 -7.69 -60.57
C ALA A 832 5.37 -8.88 -60.84
N GLU A 833 5.18 -10.00 -60.15
CA GLU A 833 5.78 -11.26 -60.57
C GLU A 833 5.31 -11.50 -62.00
N ALA A 834 6.27 -11.52 -62.94
CA ALA A 834 5.99 -11.93 -64.31
C ALA A 834 5.29 -13.29 -64.25
N GLU A 835 4.08 -13.38 -64.80
CA GLU A 835 3.38 -14.64 -65.00
C GLU A 835 4.37 -15.64 -65.61
N LYS A 836 4.70 -16.69 -64.86
CA LYS A 836 5.41 -17.83 -65.43
C LYS A 836 4.48 -18.42 -66.49
N PRO A 837 4.96 -18.72 -67.71
CA PRO A 837 4.16 -19.44 -68.68
C PRO A 837 3.76 -20.79 -68.06
N ASP A 838 2.49 -21.15 -68.19
CA ASP A 838 1.98 -22.46 -67.82
C ASP A 838 2.75 -23.55 -68.57
N ASP A 839 3.63 -24.26 -67.86
CA ASP A 839 4.18 -25.52 -68.36
C ASP A 839 3.08 -26.59 -68.24
N GLU A 840 2.39 -26.82 -69.35
CA GLU A 840 1.73 -28.09 -69.62
C GLU A 840 2.79 -29.21 -69.54
N SER A 841 2.80 -29.99 -68.46
CA SER A 841 3.38 -31.33 -68.49
C SER A 841 2.48 -32.34 -67.79
N THR A 842 1.86 -33.13 -68.67
CA THR A 842 1.24 -34.45 -68.55
C THR A 842 1.94 -35.47 -67.65
N TRP A 843 1.21 -36.58 -67.43
CA TRP A 843 1.58 -37.90 -66.89
C TRP A 843 1.30 -38.08 -65.38
N SER A 844 0.15 -38.65 -64.98
CA SER A 844 -0.36 -40.04 -65.14
C SER A 844 -0.24 -40.82 -63.84
#